data_AF-A0A1H5ZP10-F1
#
_entry.id   AF-A0A1H5ZP10-F1
#
_cell.length_a   1.000
_cell.length_b   1.000
_cell.length_c   1.000
_cell.angle_alpha   90.00
_cell.angle_beta   90.00
_cell.angle_gamma   90.00
#
_symmetry.space_group_name_H-M   'P 1'
#
loop_
_entity.id
_entity.type
_entity.pdbx_description
1 polymer ?
#
loop_
_entity_poly.entity_id
_entity_poly.type
_entity_poly.pdbx_seq_one_letter_code
_entity_poly.pdbx_strand_id
1 'polypeptide(L)'
;MSPPNNKNGGADDPKLEPTNPESPTPATDPPPPRVSKLRPLRPQDARAIPRPGAPQPNSPPSVPPSGPKPSSQQNGSVAKAPEPAPPATPQRLRPVAPNLVTSKLASSRPTPPKPPTPPAPGLLAASPSVKPGKPIEPVALTPSRVPVPPGPSQPSVPVAKQPILPLSKPPSPQKPAAPATPPPKPKHRRRPILPDLSPWTEHRTVGFGYLAVSIAAILVGTVLSLLMRAHLSWPAWKLPLHGLILPEEYLALVTMHGTLMLFFVLTVAPQSGFSNIILPSQIGADRMAFPRLNLLGLVLTAAALVVLLAAFFVPGGAPISGWTAYPPLSASALAGPGQGLGLDIWLGSLVLFSLASTLGAINTLTTIVKLRCEGMTWDRLPLTVWSWFTAAMLSVLAFSVLLAALLLLNCDRHLGTSFFLPAGDLINGTLVRAVSDVASGGGILSRAEGSPLLWLHLFWFFGHPEVYIAILPGMGLTSMVLANFSRRRVFAWKIMIATTLLIGLLGILVWGHHMFVAGLNPFAGTVFGASSLAIAIPSSAKVLSWITTVWRGRPRRTTAFLFALGFVSFFIAGGLTGPILAQPILDEYLHNTFFVVGHFHLIMAMSGVFGLFCATYYWAPILFGQQLDERLGRIHFWTTLVFAYSTFLPMYTLGLRGEPRHYAELPTTGSAGHLLQGAIAVQQHITASALLLALAQLPFLWSVYRAWRSRRDPALLAQQNPWFATTLEWAPALAPDAQRKVYREPCVYSPDGDIFDPQWDEDAEIK
;
A
#
# COMPACT_ATOMS: atom_id res chain seq x y z
N MET A 1 64.70 -21.26 43.40
CA MET A 1 64.56 -21.62 44.83
C MET A 1 63.44 -22.66 44.96
N SER A 2 63.44 -23.44 46.04
CA SER A 2 62.63 -24.67 46.16
C SER A 2 61.24 -24.46 46.81
N PRO A 3 60.30 -25.45 46.72
CA PRO A 3 58.89 -25.38 47.14
C PRO A 3 58.63 -26.33 48.35
N PRO A 4 57.56 -27.18 48.51
CA PRO A 4 56.15 -27.23 48.05
C PRO A 4 55.11 -27.62 49.18
N ASN A 5 53.93 -28.17 48.79
CA ASN A 5 52.96 -29.02 49.54
C ASN A 5 52.04 -28.36 50.60
N ASN A 6 50.89 -28.93 51.04
CA ASN A 6 50.21 -30.24 50.78
C ASN A 6 48.65 -30.02 50.86
N LYS A 7 47.66 -30.72 50.25
CA LYS A 7 47.48 -31.88 49.33
C LYS A 7 46.82 -33.14 49.96
N ASN A 8 45.74 -33.66 49.32
CA ASN A 8 44.93 -34.88 49.60
C ASN A 8 44.14 -34.92 50.93
N GLY A 9 43.03 -35.67 51.09
CA GLY A 9 42.23 -36.46 50.13
C GLY A 9 41.30 -37.47 50.83
N GLY A 10 40.23 -37.94 50.17
CA GLY A 10 39.32 -38.98 50.70
C GLY A 10 38.01 -39.07 49.91
N ALA A 11 37.54 -40.29 49.65
CA ALA A 11 36.28 -40.60 48.96
C ALA A 11 35.70 -41.90 49.52
N ASP A 12 34.40 -42.11 49.38
CA ASP A 12 33.79 -43.44 49.22
C ASP A 12 32.38 -43.30 48.61
N ASP A 13 31.97 -44.31 47.85
CA ASP A 13 30.67 -44.49 47.20
C ASP A 13 30.26 -45.95 47.39
N PRO A 14 28.97 -46.26 47.61
CA PRO A 14 28.40 -47.25 46.70
C PRO A 14 26.94 -46.99 46.29
N LYS A 15 26.74 -47.07 44.97
CA LYS A 15 25.47 -47.30 44.27
C LYS A 15 24.55 -48.33 44.93
N LEU A 16 23.24 -48.11 44.80
CA LEU A 16 22.28 -49.18 44.48
C LEU A 16 21.14 -48.64 43.58
N GLU A 17 20.87 -49.37 42.50
CA GLU A 17 19.80 -49.23 41.50
C GLU A 17 19.23 -50.65 41.28
N PRO A 18 18.15 -50.89 40.50
CA PRO A 18 17.01 -50.03 40.11
C PRO A 18 15.64 -50.74 40.31
N THR A 19 14.50 -50.04 40.21
CA THR A 19 13.21 -50.64 39.77
C THR A 19 12.20 -49.63 39.22
N ASN A 20 11.60 -49.99 38.08
CA ASN A 20 10.36 -49.49 37.45
C ASN A 20 9.90 -50.68 36.55
N PRO A 21 8.60 -50.96 36.25
CA PRO A 21 7.51 -50.01 36.03
C PRO A 21 6.14 -50.43 36.63
N GLU A 22 5.07 -49.65 36.36
CA GLU A 22 3.83 -50.05 35.65
C GLU A 22 2.72 -48.97 35.81
N SER A 23 1.62 -49.08 35.03
CA SER A 23 0.45 -48.18 35.13
C SER A 23 -0.83 -48.91 34.70
N PRO A 24 -2.00 -48.50 35.24
CA PRO A 24 -3.02 -47.92 34.35
C PRO A 24 -3.86 -46.77 34.97
N THR A 25 -4.72 -46.17 34.14
CA THR A 25 -5.73 -45.13 34.44
C THR A 25 -7.13 -45.78 34.67
N PRO A 26 -8.28 -45.07 34.83
CA PRO A 26 -8.55 -43.62 34.98
C PRO A 26 -9.53 -43.24 36.14
N ALA A 27 -9.63 -41.94 36.51
CA ALA A 27 -10.75 -41.42 37.33
C ALA A 27 -11.04 -39.89 37.15
N THR A 28 -12.10 -39.59 36.39
CA THR A 28 -13.03 -38.43 36.45
C THR A 28 -12.59 -37.02 36.88
N ASP A 29 -12.79 -36.03 36.00
CA ASP A 29 -12.71 -34.58 36.28
C ASP A 29 -13.89 -34.01 37.12
N PRO A 30 -13.68 -32.94 37.91
CA PRO A 30 -14.75 -32.08 38.43
C PRO A 30 -15.19 -30.98 37.43
N PRO A 31 -16.47 -30.55 37.41
CA PRO A 31 -17.02 -29.71 36.35
C PRO A 31 -16.87 -28.18 36.57
N PRO A 32 -16.89 -27.36 35.49
CA PRO A 32 -16.85 -25.91 35.57
C PRO A 32 -18.22 -25.27 35.97
N PRO A 33 -18.23 -24.10 36.63
CA PRO A 33 -19.45 -23.43 37.06
C PRO A 33 -20.26 -22.85 35.88
N ARG A 34 -21.59 -22.96 35.95
CA ARG A 34 -22.50 -22.50 34.89
C ARG A 34 -22.98 -21.05 35.09
N VAL A 35 -23.15 -20.35 33.97
CA VAL A 35 -23.78 -19.02 33.89
C VAL A 35 -25.27 -19.08 34.25
N SER A 36 -25.71 -18.23 35.18
CA SER A 36 -27.14 -17.97 35.47
C SER A 36 -27.59 -16.62 34.91
N LYS A 37 -28.77 -16.59 34.28
CA LYS A 37 -29.33 -15.41 33.60
C LYS A 37 -29.97 -14.44 34.60
N LEU A 38 -29.86 -13.13 34.36
CA LEU A 38 -30.72 -12.11 34.97
C LEU A 38 -31.38 -11.21 33.92
N ARG A 39 -32.60 -10.75 34.23
CA ARG A 39 -33.43 -9.84 33.42
C ARG A 39 -33.16 -8.38 33.82
N PRO A 40 -33.41 -7.39 32.94
CA PRO A 40 -33.28 -5.98 33.29
C PRO A 40 -34.46 -5.48 34.14
N LEU A 41 -34.17 -4.56 35.07
CA LEU A 41 -35.16 -3.75 35.78
C LEU A 41 -35.13 -2.30 35.26
N ARG A 42 -36.25 -1.59 35.42
CA ARG A 42 -36.39 -0.16 35.05
C ARG A 42 -36.20 0.76 36.27
N PRO A 43 -35.83 2.03 36.07
CA PRO A 43 -35.62 2.99 37.15
C PRO A 43 -36.91 3.72 37.53
N GLN A 44 -37.25 3.70 38.83
CA GLN A 44 -38.07 4.74 39.48
C GLN A 44 -37.55 4.97 40.92
N ASP A 45 -37.89 6.14 41.44
CA ASP A 45 -37.81 6.61 42.82
C ASP A 45 -36.45 6.66 43.54
N ALA A 46 -36.08 7.88 43.93
CA ALA A 46 -34.90 8.19 44.72
C ALA A 46 -35.29 9.08 45.92
N ARG A 47 -34.65 8.89 47.08
CA ARG A 47 -34.42 9.99 48.04
C ARG A 47 -33.39 9.68 49.14
N ALA A 48 -32.65 10.75 49.46
CA ALA A 48 -32.09 11.15 50.76
C ALA A 48 -30.70 10.66 51.23
N ILE A 49 -30.14 11.50 52.11
CA ILE A 49 -28.91 11.40 52.94
C ILE A 49 -27.56 11.38 52.16
N PRO A 50 -26.42 11.84 52.74
CA PRO A 50 -26.06 13.26 52.67
C PRO A 50 -24.68 13.57 52.03
N ARG A 51 -24.33 14.86 51.88
CA ARG A 51 -23.00 15.33 51.45
C ARG A 51 -22.09 15.67 52.65
N PRO A 52 -20.77 15.42 52.57
CA PRO A 52 -19.80 15.80 53.60
C PRO A 52 -19.09 17.14 53.35
N GLY A 53 -18.62 17.77 54.45
CA GLY A 53 -17.35 18.52 54.56
C GLY A 53 -17.10 19.78 53.73
N ALA A 54 -16.88 20.92 54.40
CA ALA A 54 -16.30 22.14 53.82
C ALA A 54 -15.16 22.69 54.70
N PRO A 55 -14.03 23.17 54.13
CA PRO A 55 -12.97 23.86 54.85
C PRO A 55 -13.19 25.40 54.91
N GLN A 56 -12.53 26.09 55.86
CA GLN A 56 -12.57 27.56 56.02
C GLN A 56 -11.21 28.24 55.67
N PRO A 57 -11.18 29.58 55.44
CA PRO A 57 -10.03 30.27 54.81
C PRO A 57 -9.19 31.21 55.73
N ASN A 58 -7.91 31.41 55.38
CA ASN A 58 -6.98 32.52 55.74
C ASN A 58 -5.57 32.23 55.12
N SER A 59 -4.60 33.14 54.89
CA SER A 59 -4.46 34.62 54.99
C SER A 59 -3.51 35.14 53.87
N PRO A 60 -3.43 36.47 53.57
CA PRO A 60 -2.53 37.03 52.54
C PRO A 60 -1.09 37.42 53.03
N PRO A 61 -0.14 37.68 52.11
CA PRO A 61 1.28 37.97 52.42
C PRO A 61 1.63 39.47 52.64
N SER A 62 2.90 39.76 52.99
CA SER A 62 3.45 41.05 53.46
C SER A 62 4.24 41.87 52.42
N VAL A 63 4.26 43.21 52.53
CA VAL A 63 4.95 44.17 51.61
C VAL A 63 5.40 45.47 52.34
N PRO A 64 6.71 45.80 52.37
CA PRO A 64 7.21 47.17 52.04
C PRO A 64 8.66 47.15 51.45
N PRO A 65 9.42 48.27 51.24
CA PRO A 65 9.09 49.71 51.23
C PRO A 65 9.55 50.52 49.97
N SER A 66 8.69 51.48 49.57
CA SER A 66 8.93 52.84 48.99
C SER A 66 10.20 53.30 48.19
N GLY A 67 9.97 53.69 46.92
CA GLY A 67 10.34 55.01 46.32
C GLY A 67 11.76 55.25 45.75
N PRO A 68 12.01 56.36 44.99
CA PRO A 68 11.10 57.43 44.52
C PRO A 68 11.05 57.67 42.97
N LYS A 69 10.32 58.72 42.54
CA LYS A 69 10.27 59.38 41.20
C LYS A 69 10.83 60.84 41.33
N PRO A 70 10.96 61.73 40.29
CA PRO A 70 10.48 61.77 38.88
C PRO A 70 11.65 61.86 37.85
N SER A 71 11.58 62.26 36.56
CA SER A 71 10.87 63.31 35.78
C SER A 71 11.00 63.04 34.24
N SER A 72 10.40 63.71 33.24
CA SER A 72 9.39 64.81 33.11
C SER A 72 8.96 65.00 31.63
N GLN A 73 7.68 65.35 31.37
CA GLN A 73 7.15 66.09 30.19
C GLN A 73 7.25 65.40 28.78
N GLN A 74 6.39 65.67 27.77
CA GLN A 74 5.13 66.44 27.68
C GLN A 74 4.21 65.96 26.52
N ASN A 75 2.89 66.14 26.70
CA ASN A 75 1.80 66.41 25.73
C ASN A 75 1.67 65.63 24.40
N GLY A 76 0.50 64.97 24.21
CA GLY A 76 -0.05 64.50 22.93
C GLY A 76 -1.57 64.24 23.06
N SER A 77 -2.37 64.62 22.06
CA SER A 77 -3.84 64.79 22.15
C SER A 77 -4.68 63.54 22.47
N VAL A 78 -5.79 63.76 23.17
CA VAL A 78 -6.83 62.80 23.59
C VAL A 78 -7.44 62.00 22.42
N ALA A 79 -7.60 60.69 22.63
CA ALA A 79 -8.61 59.86 21.96
C ALA A 79 -9.33 59.00 23.03
N LYS A 80 -10.66 58.82 22.89
CA LYS A 80 -11.51 58.23 23.93
C LYS A 80 -11.81 56.76 23.64
N ALA A 81 -11.29 55.84 24.45
CA ALA A 81 -11.53 54.40 24.32
C ALA A 81 -12.94 54.01 24.86
N PRO A 82 -13.59 52.97 24.28
CA PRO A 82 -14.87 52.45 24.78
C PRO A 82 -14.70 51.52 25.98
N GLU A 83 -15.75 51.44 26.79
CA GLU A 83 -15.81 50.69 28.05
C GLU A 83 -16.31 49.24 27.83
N PRO A 84 -15.79 48.23 28.56
CA PRO A 84 -16.18 46.82 28.36
C PRO A 84 -17.55 46.50 28.96
N ALA A 85 -18.36 45.70 28.24
CA ALA A 85 -19.71 45.32 28.67
C ALA A 85 -19.71 44.25 29.78
N PRO A 86 -20.73 44.26 30.69
CA PRO A 86 -20.83 43.29 31.79
C PRO A 86 -21.28 41.88 31.34
N PRO A 87 -20.97 40.83 32.12
CA PRO A 87 -21.30 39.45 31.78
C PRO A 87 -22.79 39.12 31.95
N ALA A 88 -23.31 38.23 31.09
CA ALA A 88 -24.73 37.85 31.06
C ALA A 88 -25.07 36.66 31.99
N THR A 89 -26.23 36.74 32.64
CA THR A 89 -26.75 35.74 33.59
C THR A 89 -27.26 34.47 32.87
N PRO A 90 -26.95 33.24 33.33
CA PRO A 90 -27.41 32.01 32.70
C PRO A 90 -28.90 31.72 32.93
N GLN A 91 -29.64 31.43 31.86
CA GLN A 91 -31.03 30.97 31.95
C GLN A 91 -31.14 29.45 32.16
N ARG A 92 -32.15 29.02 32.94
CA ARG A 92 -32.44 27.59 33.20
C ARG A 92 -33.17 26.95 32.01
N LEU A 93 -32.61 25.86 31.47
CA LEU A 93 -33.37 24.89 30.67
C LEU A 93 -34.08 23.87 31.57
N ARG A 94 -35.28 23.43 31.16
CA ARG A 94 -36.07 22.38 31.84
C ARG A 94 -35.83 21.01 31.20
N PRO A 95 -35.85 19.90 31.98
CA PRO A 95 -35.75 18.56 31.43
C PRO A 95 -37.08 18.10 30.79
N VAL A 96 -36.99 17.24 29.77
CA VAL A 96 -38.11 16.49 29.19
C VAL A 96 -37.77 14.99 29.27
N ALA A 97 -38.71 14.17 29.72
CA ALA A 97 -38.51 12.75 29.98
C ALA A 97 -38.87 11.86 28.76
N PRO A 98 -38.25 10.67 28.60
CA PRO A 98 -38.55 9.76 27.50
C PRO A 98 -39.76 8.86 27.81
N ASN A 99 -40.52 8.50 26.76
CA ASN A 99 -41.56 7.48 26.84
C ASN A 99 -41.35 6.38 25.78
N LEU A 100 -41.84 5.18 26.09
CA LEU A 100 -41.77 3.95 25.26
C LEU A 100 -43.20 3.46 24.92
N VAL A 101 -43.32 2.25 24.33
CA VAL A 101 -44.57 1.48 24.01
C VAL A 101 -45.09 1.70 22.58
N THR A 102 -45.55 0.68 21.80
CA THR A 102 -45.01 -0.65 21.40
C THR A 102 -45.85 -1.23 20.24
N SER A 103 -45.27 -2.17 19.46
CA SER A 103 -45.90 -3.39 18.91
C SER A 103 -46.98 -3.39 17.79
N LYS A 104 -46.67 -4.22 16.75
CA LYS A 104 -47.50 -5.28 16.08
C LYS A 104 -48.46 -4.98 14.89
N LEU A 105 -48.01 -5.46 13.72
CA LEU A 105 -48.66 -6.43 12.79
C LEU A 105 -49.97 -6.13 12.00
N ALA A 106 -49.81 -6.17 10.65
CA ALA A 106 -50.43 -7.12 9.69
C ALA A 106 -51.62 -6.72 8.77
N SER A 107 -51.43 -6.97 7.46
CA SER A 107 -52.40 -7.20 6.34
C SER A 107 -53.49 -6.14 6.05
N SER A 108 -53.77 -5.70 4.81
CA SER A 108 -53.88 -6.47 3.55
C SER A 108 -53.53 -5.68 2.25
N ARG A 109 -53.68 -6.32 1.07
CA ARG A 109 -53.44 -5.80 -0.31
C ARG A 109 -54.66 -5.02 -0.86
N PRO A 110 -54.52 -4.06 -1.82
CA PRO A 110 -54.51 -4.41 -3.27
C PRO A 110 -53.68 -3.46 -4.19
N THR A 111 -53.86 -3.58 -5.53
CA THR A 111 -53.18 -2.88 -6.65
C THR A 111 -54.06 -2.92 -7.92
N PRO A 112 -53.84 -2.14 -9.02
CA PRO A 112 -53.32 -0.77 -9.22
C PRO A 112 -54.33 0.13 -10.02
N PRO A 113 -53.98 1.37 -10.49
CA PRO A 113 -54.03 1.66 -11.95
C PRO A 113 -53.08 2.78 -12.47
N LYS A 114 -53.16 3.15 -13.77
CA LYS A 114 -52.40 4.20 -14.53
C LYS A 114 -53.08 4.44 -15.93
N PRO A 115 -52.72 5.44 -16.78
CA PRO A 115 -52.49 6.90 -16.69
C PRO A 115 -53.59 7.74 -17.44
N PRO A 116 -53.43 9.07 -17.68
CA PRO A 116 -53.44 9.61 -19.07
C PRO A 116 -52.58 10.88 -19.36
N THR A 117 -52.60 11.40 -20.60
CA THR A 117 -51.96 12.63 -21.18
C THR A 117 -52.87 13.25 -22.27
N PRO A 118 -52.82 14.57 -22.66
CA PRO A 118 -51.77 15.29 -23.46
C PRO A 118 -51.56 16.76 -22.93
N PRO A 119 -51.32 17.90 -23.66
CA PRO A 119 -50.96 18.24 -25.07
C PRO A 119 -49.79 19.28 -25.23
N ALA A 120 -49.71 20.05 -26.34
CA ALA A 120 -48.68 21.09 -26.64
C ALA A 120 -49.17 22.19 -27.64
N PRO A 121 -48.48 23.35 -27.79
CA PRO A 121 -48.61 24.28 -28.95
C PRO A 121 -47.28 24.87 -29.53
N GLY A 122 -47.36 25.61 -30.66
CA GLY A 122 -46.25 26.35 -31.34
C GLY A 122 -46.06 27.81 -30.89
N LEU A 123 -45.44 28.77 -31.62
CA LEU A 123 -45.04 28.86 -33.05
C LEU A 123 -44.09 30.11 -33.28
N LEU A 124 -43.55 30.28 -34.52
CA LEU A 124 -43.06 31.51 -35.23
C LEU A 124 -41.54 31.89 -35.38
N ALA A 125 -41.17 32.02 -36.67
CA ALA A 125 -40.40 33.11 -37.37
C ALA A 125 -38.86 33.29 -37.28
N ALA A 126 -38.13 32.91 -38.35
CA ALA A 126 -37.41 33.81 -39.30
C ALA A 126 -36.34 33.07 -40.17
N SER A 127 -36.05 33.58 -41.38
CA SER A 127 -35.23 32.96 -42.47
C SER A 127 -34.37 34.06 -43.17
N PRO A 128 -33.61 33.87 -44.30
CA PRO A 128 -33.39 32.68 -45.15
C PRO A 128 -31.96 32.45 -45.72
N SER A 129 -31.75 31.32 -46.43
CA SER A 129 -31.11 31.28 -47.79
C SER A 129 -31.16 29.91 -48.49
N VAL A 130 -32.08 29.79 -49.47
CA VAL A 130 -32.02 29.15 -50.83
C VAL A 130 -31.46 27.70 -51.06
N LYS A 131 -32.11 26.98 -52.00
CA LYS A 131 -31.90 25.59 -52.52
C LYS A 131 -31.46 25.63 -54.03
N PRO A 132 -31.50 24.60 -54.93
CA PRO A 132 -31.89 23.16 -54.89
C PRO A 132 -30.84 22.21 -55.57
N GLY A 133 -31.08 20.93 -55.96
CA GLY A 133 -32.26 20.04 -55.96
C GLY A 133 -31.97 18.60 -56.46
N LYS A 134 -32.97 17.71 -56.45
CA LYS A 134 -32.91 16.28 -56.88
C LYS A 134 -34.33 15.74 -57.22
N PRO A 135 -34.53 14.76 -58.14
CA PRO A 135 -35.85 14.16 -58.40
C PRO A 135 -35.96 12.61 -58.24
N ILE A 136 -36.67 12.17 -57.19
CA ILE A 136 -37.88 11.30 -57.10
C ILE A 136 -37.95 9.88 -57.77
N GLU A 137 -38.77 9.01 -57.13
CA GLU A 137 -39.01 7.55 -57.32
C GLU A 137 -40.18 7.18 -58.27
N PRO A 138 -40.62 5.90 -58.34
CA PRO A 138 -41.87 5.52 -57.62
C PRO A 138 -41.90 4.10 -56.96
N VAL A 139 -43.03 3.77 -56.31
CA VAL A 139 -43.26 2.62 -55.38
C VAL A 139 -44.27 1.57 -55.93
N ALA A 140 -44.32 0.36 -55.34
CA ALA A 140 -45.08 -0.83 -55.80
C ALA A 140 -46.38 -1.16 -55.00
N LEU A 141 -47.14 -2.19 -55.45
CA LEU A 141 -48.39 -2.70 -54.85
C LEU A 141 -48.48 -4.25 -54.81
N THR A 142 -49.41 -4.80 -54.03
CA THR A 142 -49.57 -6.23 -53.61
C THR A 142 -50.92 -6.85 -54.07
N PRO A 143 -51.23 -8.19 -54.03
CA PRO A 143 -51.58 -8.92 -52.77
C PRO A 143 -51.36 -10.48 -52.71
N SER A 144 -51.81 -11.09 -51.59
CA SER A 144 -51.51 -12.43 -50.99
C SER A 144 -52.44 -13.63 -51.31
N ARG A 145 -51.95 -14.91 -51.22
CA ARG A 145 -52.58 -16.11 -50.55
C ARG A 145 -51.80 -17.46 -50.67
N VAL A 146 -52.14 -18.47 -49.83
CA VAL A 146 -51.46 -19.78 -49.49
C VAL A 146 -52.49 -20.72 -48.77
N PRO A 147 -52.42 -22.10 -48.56
CA PRO A 147 -51.59 -23.26 -49.05
C PRO A 147 -52.45 -24.48 -49.59
N VAL A 148 -51.86 -25.71 -49.76
CA VAL A 148 -52.33 -27.09 -49.32
C VAL A 148 -51.61 -28.28 -50.09
N PRO A 149 -51.34 -29.48 -49.49
CA PRO A 149 -50.58 -30.61 -50.12
C PRO A 149 -51.31 -31.99 -50.20
N PRO A 150 -50.69 -33.04 -50.81
CA PRO A 150 -50.79 -34.44 -50.32
C PRO A 150 -49.50 -35.32 -50.46
N GLY A 151 -49.55 -36.57 -49.98
CA GLY A 151 -48.59 -37.69 -50.20
C GLY A 151 -49.35 -39.04 -50.23
N PRO A 152 -48.84 -40.23 -49.79
CA PRO A 152 -47.46 -40.77 -49.69
C PRO A 152 -47.30 -42.21 -50.31
N SER A 153 -46.09 -42.80 -50.35
CA SER A 153 -45.88 -44.28 -50.50
C SER A 153 -44.43 -44.75 -50.21
N GLN A 154 -44.23 -46.08 -50.06
CA GLN A 154 -43.00 -46.82 -49.65
C GLN A 154 -43.05 -48.27 -50.25
N PRO A 155 -42.06 -49.19 -50.04
CA PRO A 155 -40.59 -49.10 -50.07
C PRO A 155 -39.92 -50.28 -50.86
N SER A 156 -38.59 -50.30 -51.07
CA SER A 156 -37.81 -51.56 -51.22
C SER A 156 -36.27 -51.41 -51.13
N VAL A 157 -35.63 -52.43 -50.53
CA VAL A 157 -34.18 -52.67 -50.24
C VAL A 157 -34.06 -54.19 -49.93
N PRO A 158 -32.94 -54.95 -50.08
CA PRO A 158 -31.59 -54.68 -50.62
C PRO A 158 -31.18 -55.61 -51.79
N VAL A 159 -29.91 -55.54 -52.26
CA VAL A 159 -28.96 -56.69 -52.41
C VAL A 159 -27.53 -56.10 -52.38
N ALA A 160 -26.56 -56.81 -51.78
CA ALA A 160 -25.16 -56.37 -51.68
C ALA A 160 -24.27 -56.90 -52.82
N LYS A 161 -23.22 -56.12 -53.17
CA LYS A 161 -22.03 -56.59 -53.91
C LYS A 161 -20.75 -55.97 -53.33
N GLN A 162 -19.67 -56.73 -53.35
CA GLN A 162 -18.37 -56.36 -52.76
C GLN A 162 -17.60 -55.35 -53.63
N PRO A 163 -16.76 -54.48 -53.04
CA PRO A 163 -15.85 -53.63 -53.79
C PRO A 163 -14.60 -54.40 -54.24
N ILE A 164 -14.45 -54.60 -55.55
CA ILE A 164 -13.19 -55.04 -56.17
C ILE A 164 -12.54 -53.82 -56.81
N LEU A 165 -11.27 -53.57 -56.50
CA LEU A 165 -10.47 -52.44 -57.02
C LEU A 165 -10.02 -52.67 -58.46
N PRO A 166 -10.33 -51.76 -59.42
CA PRO A 166 -9.66 -51.67 -60.72
C PRO A 166 -8.57 -50.58 -60.68
N LEU A 167 -7.43 -50.86 -61.33
CA LEU A 167 -6.26 -49.98 -61.34
C LEU A 167 -6.54 -48.58 -61.90
N SER A 168 -6.03 -47.55 -61.21
CA SER A 168 -6.07 -46.15 -61.67
C SER A 168 -5.13 -45.91 -62.86
N LYS A 169 -5.62 -45.18 -63.86
CA LYS A 169 -4.85 -44.80 -65.06
C LYS A 169 -3.67 -43.87 -64.73
N PRO A 170 -2.58 -43.87 -65.54
CA PRO A 170 -1.46 -42.95 -65.37
C PRO A 170 -1.88 -41.47 -65.56
N PRO A 171 -1.16 -40.51 -64.95
CA PRO A 171 -1.54 -39.10 -64.93
C PRO A 171 -1.29 -38.37 -66.26
N SER A 172 -2.12 -37.37 -66.54
CA SER A 172 -1.97 -36.45 -67.66
C SER A 172 -0.70 -35.58 -67.57
N PRO A 173 -0.11 -35.15 -68.70
CA PRO A 173 1.05 -34.24 -68.67
C PRO A 173 0.72 -32.90 -68.00
N GLN A 174 1.56 -32.48 -67.06
CA GLN A 174 1.46 -31.14 -66.45
C GLN A 174 1.98 -30.07 -67.41
N LYS A 175 1.38 -28.87 -67.37
CA LYS A 175 1.95 -27.69 -68.04
C LYS A 175 3.30 -27.32 -67.42
N PRO A 176 4.29 -26.87 -68.21
CA PRO A 176 5.54 -26.32 -67.66
C PRO A 176 5.28 -25.16 -66.70
N ALA A 177 5.98 -25.15 -65.57
CA ALA A 177 5.95 -24.03 -64.64
C ALA A 177 6.66 -22.80 -65.24
N ALA A 178 6.17 -21.60 -64.93
CA ALA A 178 6.87 -20.36 -65.26
C ALA A 178 8.21 -20.28 -64.50
N PRO A 179 9.27 -19.70 -65.09
CA PRO A 179 10.56 -19.58 -64.43
C PRO A 179 10.45 -18.71 -63.17
N ALA A 180 10.99 -19.22 -62.06
CA ALA A 180 10.96 -18.51 -60.78
C ALA A 180 11.75 -17.20 -60.85
N THR A 181 11.18 -16.13 -60.29
CA THR A 181 11.89 -14.86 -60.11
C THR A 181 13.06 -15.05 -59.14
N PRO A 182 14.25 -14.51 -59.42
CA PRO A 182 15.40 -14.65 -58.53
C PRO A 182 15.12 -13.94 -57.19
N PRO A 183 15.63 -14.48 -56.06
CA PRO A 183 15.39 -13.90 -54.74
C PRO A 183 15.91 -12.46 -54.68
N PRO A 184 15.19 -11.53 -54.03
CA PRO A 184 15.61 -10.14 -53.94
C PRO A 184 16.95 -10.04 -53.20
N LYS A 185 17.95 -9.44 -53.84
CA LYS A 185 19.30 -9.25 -53.25
C LYS A 185 19.16 -8.63 -51.84
N PRO A 186 19.92 -9.12 -50.83
CA PRO A 186 19.80 -8.64 -49.47
C PRO A 186 20.07 -7.14 -49.41
N LYS A 187 19.03 -6.35 -49.11
CA LYS A 187 19.15 -4.90 -48.93
C LYS A 187 20.14 -4.66 -47.79
N HIS A 188 21.25 -3.97 -48.07
CA HIS A 188 22.19 -3.53 -47.04
C HIS A 188 21.44 -2.69 -45.99
N ARG A 189 21.08 -3.30 -44.86
CA ARG A 189 20.65 -2.55 -43.67
C ARG A 189 21.84 -1.68 -43.26
N ARG A 190 21.73 -0.37 -43.47
CA ARG A 190 22.64 0.60 -42.86
C ARG A 190 22.67 0.29 -41.36
N ARG A 191 23.86 0.09 -40.79
CA ARG A 191 23.99 -0.08 -39.33
C ARG A 191 23.37 1.16 -38.67
N PRO A 192 22.50 1.02 -37.66
CA PRO A 192 21.94 2.18 -36.98
C PRO A 192 23.08 2.98 -36.34
N ILE A 193 23.02 4.30 -36.44
CA ILE A 193 24.04 5.23 -35.90
C ILE A 193 23.94 5.28 -34.36
N LEU A 194 22.79 4.92 -33.80
CA LEU A 194 22.55 4.77 -32.37
C LEU A 194 22.64 3.29 -31.96
N PRO A 195 23.09 2.98 -30.73
CA PRO A 195 23.12 1.61 -30.22
C PRO A 195 21.71 1.01 -30.15
N ASP A 196 21.62 -0.32 -30.31
CA ASP A 196 20.35 -1.02 -30.18
C ASP A 196 19.95 -1.14 -28.71
N LEU A 197 19.01 -0.29 -28.29
CA LEU A 197 18.45 -0.30 -26.95
C LEU A 197 17.32 -1.34 -26.76
N SER A 198 16.96 -2.12 -27.80
CA SER A 198 15.81 -3.03 -27.72
C SER A 198 15.85 -4.02 -26.54
N PRO A 199 16.99 -4.64 -26.16
CA PRO A 199 17.04 -5.53 -24.99
C PRO A 199 16.79 -4.78 -23.67
N TRP A 200 17.24 -3.53 -23.58
CA TRP A 200 17.11 -2.70 -22.38
C TRP A 200 15.72 -2.09 -22.24
N THR A 201 14.97 -1.95 -23.33
CA THR A 201 13.58 -1.48 -23.32
C THR A 201 12.53 -2.59 -23.16
N GLU A 202 12.97 -3.85 -23.08
CA GLU A 202 12.10 -5.00 -22.82
C GLU A 202 11.51 -4.92 -21.40
N HIS A 203 10.21 -5.22 -21.26
CA HIS A 203 9.44 -4.87 -20.08
C HIS A 203 9.81 -5.69 -18.83
N ARG A 204 10.08 -7.00 -18.98
CA ARG A 204 10.55 -7.86 -17.89
C ARG A 204 11.96 -7.46 -17.44
N THR A 205 12.84 -7.12 -18.38
CA THR A 205 14.21 -6.64 -18.12
C THR A 205 14.19 -5.35 -17.30
N VAL A 206 13.33 -4.39 -17.66
CA VAL A 206 13.09 -3.18 -16.84
C VAL A 206 12.51 -3.53 -15.46
N GLY A 207 11.54 -4.46 -15.40
CA GLY A 207 10.93 -4.92 -14.15
C GLY A 207 11.91 -5.60 -13.19
N PHE A 208 12.79 -6.47 -13.69
CA PHE A 208 13.89 -7.07 -12.92
C PHE A 208 14.88 -6.01 -12.43
N GLY A 209 15.14 -4.96 -13.22
CA GLY A 209 15.91 -3.80 -12.79
C GLY A 209 15.29 -3.11 -11.56
N TYR A 210 13.99 -2.84 -11.59
CA TYR A 210 13.29 -2.27 -10.43
C TYR A 210 13.34 -3.21 -9.21
N LEU A 211 13.17 -4.52 -9.39
CA LEU A 211 13.35 -5.49 -8.29
C LEU A 211 14.78 -5.50 -7.74
N ALA A 212 15.81 -5.34 -8.57
CA ALA A 212 17.19 -5.23 -8.12
C ALA A 212 17.45 -3.96 -7.29
N VAL A 213 16.88 -2.81 -7.71
CA VAL A 213 16.88 -1.56 -6.92
C VAL A 213 16.20 -1.78 -5.56
N SER A 214 15.04 -2.44 -5.53
CA SER A 214 14.34 -2.76 -4.27
C SER A 214 15.11 -3.74 -3.37
N ILE A 215 15.84 -4.70 -3.95
CA ILE A 215 16.70 -5.62 -3.18
C ILE A 215 17.88 -4.86 -2.56
N ALA A 216 18.49 -3.92 -3.27
CA ALA A 216 19.53 -3.06 -2.69
C ALA A 216 18.98 -2.20 -1.54
N ALA A 217 17.81 -1.56 -1.74
CA ALA A 217 17.18 -0.71 -0.74
C ALA A 217 16.72 -1.48 0.51
N ILE A 218 16.11 -2.67 0.36
CA ILE A 218 15.65 -3.47 1.51
C ILE A 218 16.82 -4.00 2.35
N LEU A 219 17.94 -4.39 1.71
CA LEU A 219 19.13 -4.85 2.41
C LEU A 219 19.74 -3.74 3.27
N VAL A 220 19.97 -2.55 2.70
CA VAL A 220 20.46 -1.39 3.46
C VAL A 220 19.47 -1.01 4.56
N GLY A 221 18.19 -0.80 4.23
CA GLY A 221 17.19 -0.37 5.21
C GLY A 221 16.95 -1.37 6.34
N THR A 222 17.14 -2.68 6.10
CA THR A 222 17.09 -3.70 7.16
C THR A 222 18.28 -3.55 8.11
N VAL A 223 19.49 -3.32 7.61
CA VAL A 223 20.68 -3.04 8.44
C VAL A 223 20.47 -1.78 9.29
N LEU A 224 19.99 -0.68 8.69
CA LEU A 224 19.67 0.55 9.44
C LEU A 224 18.65 0.28 10.56
N SER A 225 17.61 -0.52 10.29
CA SER A 225 16.60 -0.91 11.27
C SER A 225 17.20 -1.70 12.43
N LEU A 226 18.06 -2.68 12.15
CA LEU A 226 18.71 -3.48 13.20
C LEU A 226 19.69 -2.64 14.04
N LEU A 227 20.37 -1.65 13.45
CA LEU A 227 21.19 -0.69 14.19
C LEU A 227 20.35 0.20 15.12
N MET A 228 19.23 0.74 14.64
CA MET A 228 18.25 1.47 15.47
C MET A 228 17.73 0.61 16.64
N ARG A 229 17.40 -0.67 16.36
CA ARG A 229 16.92 -1.62 17.39
C ARG A 229 17.99 -1.92 18.44
N ALA A 230 19.23 -2.14 18.03
CA ALA A 230 20.34 -2.37 18.94
C ALA A 230 20.59 -1.13 19.84
N HIS A 231 20.62 0.07 19.27
CA HIS A 231 20.78 1.32 20.02
C HIS A 231 19.67 1.51 21.07
N LEU A 232 18.39 1.39 20.70
CA LEU A 232 17.25 1.47 21.63
C LEU A 232 17.26 0.45 22.78
N SER A 233 18.09 -0.61 22.67
CA SER A 233 18.18 -1.69 23.66
C SER A 233 19.42 -1.57 24.55
N TRP A 234 20.49 -0.97 24.00
CA TRP A 234 21.80 -0.76 24.62
C TRP A 234 22.45 0.52 24.07
N PRO A 235 22.02 1.74 24.47
CA PRO A 235 22.47 2.97 23.82
C PRO A 235 24.00 3.19 23.89
N ALA A 236 24.60 2.81 25.03
CA ALA A 236 26.05 2.86 25.26
C ALA A 236 26.87 1.82 24.47
N TRP A 237 26.24 0.97 23.64
CA TRP A 237 26.95 0.01 22.80
C TRP A 237 27.72 0.73 21.68
N LYS A 238 29.01 0.42 21.57
CA LYS A 238 29.88 0.98 20.53
C LYS A 238 29.96 0.03 19.35
N LEU A 239 29.59 0.51 18.18
CA LEU A 239 29.79 -0.17 16.92
C LEU A 239 31.30 -0.31 16.63
N PRO A 240 31.78 -1.50 16.22
CA PRO A 240 33.14 -1.66 15.71
C PRO A 240 33.42 -0.69 14.57
N LEU A 241 34.62 -0.11 14.55
CA LEU A 241 35.12 0.84 13.55
C LEU A 241 34.39 2.20 13.45
N HIS A 242 33.21 2.38 14.05
CA HIS A 242 32.47 3.66 14.08
C HIS A 242 32.52 4.34 15.45
N GLY A 243 32.22 3.63 16.53
CA GLY A 243 32.12 4.19 17.88
C GLY A 243 30.69 4.21 18.42
N LEU A 244 30.35 5.21 19.23
CA LEU A 244 29.01 5.37 19.78
C LEU A 244 28.07 5.92 18.69
N ILE A 245 26.84 5.41 18.60
CA ILE A 245 25.79 6.02 17.77
C ILE A 245 25.31 7.29 18.47
N LEU A 246 25.47 8.45 17.85
CA LEU A 246 25.00 9.73 18.41
C LEU A 246 23.49 9.93 18.17
N PRO A 247 22.79 10.79 18.95
CA PRO A 247 21.36 11.05 18.76
C PRO A 247 20.99 11.52 17.35
N GLU A 248 21.81 12.37 16.75
CA GLU A 248 21.69 12.81 15.36
C GLU A 248 21.89 11.65 14.37
N GLU A 249 22.82 10.73 14.62
CA GLU A 249 23.03 9.55 13.78
C GLU A 249 21.86 8.58 13.87
N TYR A 250 21.29 8.38 15.06
CA TYR A 250 20.07 7.60 15.23
C TYR A 250 18.89 8.21 14.45
N LEU A 251 18.71 9.54 14.49
CA LEU A 251 17.72 10.23 13.66
C LEU A 251 18.01 10.09 12.16
N ALA A 252 19.27 10.06 11.75
CA ALA A 252 19.65 9.76 10.37
C ALA A 252 19.30 8.32 9.97
N LEU A 253 19.58 7.32 10.82
CA LEU A 253 19.17 5.92 10.62
C LEU A 253 17.65 5.82 10.45
N VAL A 254 16.87 6.46 11.32
CA VAL A 254 15.39 6.50 11.26
C VAL A 254 14.90 7.12 9.97
N THR A 255 15.47 8.26 9.57
CA THR A 255 15.10 8.99 8.35
C THR A 255 15.36 8.14 7.11
N MET A 256 16.58 7.61 7.00
CA MET A 256 17.03 6.83 5.84
C MET A 256 16.34 5.46 5.75
N HIS A 257 16.09 4.80 6.88
CA HIS A 257 15.28 3.58 6.94
C HIS A 257 13.86 3.82 6.40
N GLY A 258 13.18 4.88 6.87
CA GLY A 258 11.83 5.23 6.42
C GLY A 258 11.77 5.53 4.92
N THR A 259 12.70 6.35 4.41
CA THR A 259 12.77 6.70 2.98
C THR A 259 13.08 5.48 2.11
N LEU A 260 14.03 4.62 2.49
CA LEU A 260 14.36 3.40 1.73
C LEU A 260 13.18 2.43 1.70
N MET A 261 12.52 2.19 2.83
CA MET A 261 11.42 1.21 2.91
C MET A 261 10.17 1.68 2.18
N LEU A 262 9.78 2.95 2.33
CA LEU A 262 8.56 3.46 1.70
C LEU A 262 8.73 3.58 0.18
N PHE A 263 9.62 4.46 -0.28
CA PHE A 263 9.78 4.75 -1.70
C PHE A 263 10.40 3.56 -2.45
N PHE A 264 11.57 3.08 -2.02
CA PHE A 264 12.39 2.16 -2.83
C PHE A 264 12.07 0.67 -2.64
N VAL A 265 11.25 0.30 -1.65
CA VAL A 265 10.79 -1.09 -1.43
C VAL A 265 9.28 -1.21 -1.61
N LEU A 266 8.49 -0.53 -0.76
CA LEU A 266 7.03 -0.67 -0.74
C LEU A 266 6.32 -0.05 -1.95
N THR A 267 6.92 0.93 -2.62
CA THR A 267 6.40 1.45 -3.90
C THR A 267 7.10 0.84 -5.12
N VAL A 268 8.44 0.89 -5.22
CA VAL A 268 9.14 0.37 -6.41
C VAL A 268 8.88 -1.12 -6.68
N ALA A 269 8.95 -2.00 -5.68
CA ALA A 269 8.81 -3.44 -5.94
C ALA A 269 7.41 -3.82 -6.47
N PRO A 270 6.28 -3.45 -5.83
CA PRO A 270 4.96 -3.84 -6.31
C PRO A 270 4.43 -2.97 -7.47
N GLN A 271 4.70 -1.66 -7.47
CA GLN A 271 4.11 -0.72 -8.45
C GLN A 271 4.97 -0.54 -9.71
N SER A 272 6.30 -0.75 -9.63
CA SER A 272 7.22 -0.61 -10.78
C SER A 272 7.88 -1.92 -11.21
N GLY A 273 8.23 -2.81 -10.28
CA GLY A 273 8.85 -4.11 -10.56
C GLY A 273 7.85 -5.14 -11.07
N PHE A 274 6.96 -5.61 -10.19
CA PHE A 274 5.99 -6.65 -10.53
C PHE A 274 5.00 -6.25 -11.63
N SER A 275 4.60 -4.98 -11.69
CA SER A 275 3.80 -4.44 -12.80
C SER A 275 4.51 -4.65 -14.14
N ASN A 276 5.76 -4.22 -14.26
CA ASN A 276 6.52 -4.38 -15.51
C ASN A 276 6.76 -5.84 -15.91
N ILE A 277 6.94 -6.76 -14.96
CA ILE A 277 7.13 -8.18 -15.31
C ILE A 277 5.82 -8.84 -15.76
N ILE A 278 4.70 -8.54 -15.10
CA ILE A 278 3.46 -9.35 -15.18
C ILE A 278 2.30 -8.65 -15.89
N LEU A 279 2.12 -7.34 -15.73
CA LEU A 279 0.95 -6.60 -16.21
C LEU A 279 0.74 -6.73 -17.73
N PRO A 280 1.77 -6.57 -18.60
CA PRO A 280 1.57 -6.74 -20.04
C PRO A 280 1.01 -8.12 -20.39
N SER A 281 1.58 -9.19 -19.82
CA SER A 281 1.07 -10.55 -20.00
C SER A 281 -0.34 -10.77 -19.43
N GLN A 282 -0.71 -10.15 -18.31
CA GLN A 282 -2.09 -10.21 -17.77
C GLN A 282 -3.14 -9.49 -18.64
N ILE A 283 -2.73 -8.55 -19.50
CA ILE A 283 -3.62 -7.88 -20.47
C ILE A 283 -3.44 -8.35 -21.92
N GLY A 284 -2.48 -9.26 -22.15
CA GLY A 284 -2.16 -9.85 -23.44
C GLY A 284 -1.23 -9.03 -24.34
N ALA A 285 -0.59 -7.99 -23.80
CA ALA A 285 0.37 -7.13 -24.49
C ALA A 285 1.81 -7.66 -24.42
N ASP A 286 2.58 -7.51 -25.50
CA ASP A 286 4.00 -7.88 -25.58
C ASP A 286 4.97 -6.81 -25.03
N ARG A 287 4.44 -5.64 -24.63
CA ARG A 287 5.23 -4.51 -24.12
C ARG A 287 4.36 -3.48 -23.38
N MET A 288 5.03 -2.63 -22.60
CA MET A 288 4.48 -1.37 -22.11
C MET A 288 4.31 -0.35 -23.26
N ALA A 289 3.41 0.61 -23.09
CA ALA A 289 3.07 1.62 -24.10
C ALA A 289 4.24 2.49 -24.57
N PHE A 290 5.14 2.86 -23.66
CA PHE A 290 6.29 3.72 -23.94
C PHE A 290 7.62 3.05 -23.48
N PRO A 291 8.16 2.06 -24.22
CA PRO A 291 9.31 1.25 -23.76
C PRO A 291 10.57 2.06 -23.40
N ARG A 292 10.84 3.16 -24.12
CA ARG A 292 11.97 4.07 -23.79
C ARG A 292 11.72 4.89 -22.52
N LEU A 293 10.48 5.33 -22.29
CA LEU A 293 10.10 6.06 -21.09
C LEU A 293 10.14 5.14 -19.86
N ASN A 294 9.82 3.86 -20.06
CA ASN A 294 9.90 2.81 -19.05
C ASN A 294 11.34 2.60 -18.55
N LEU A 295 12.29 2.51 -19.47
CA LEU A 295 13.73 2.42 -19.17
C LEU A 295 14.24 3.71 -18.52
N LEU A 296 13.81 4.89 -18.98
CA LEU A 296 14.16 6.17 -18.35
C LEU A 296 13.66 6.23 -16.89
N GLY A 297 12.45 5.76 -16.60
CA GLY A 297 11.94 5.63 -15.23
C GLY A 297 12.86 4.79 -14.35
N LEU A 298 13.28 3.61 -14.83
CA LEU A 298 14.21 2.75 -14.09
C LEU A 298 15.55 3.44 -13.83
N VAL A 299 16.13 4.10 -14.84
CA VAL A 299 17.40 4.82 -14.71
C VAL A 299 17.28 5.96 -13.69
N LEU A 300 16.19 6.72 -13.70
CA LEU A 300 15.94 7.79 -12.74
C LEU A 300 15.69 7.26 -11.31
N THR A 301 14.97 6.14 -11.15
CA THR A 301 14.79 5.50 -9.83
C THR A 301 16.09 4.90 -9.30
N ALA A 302 16.92 4.29 -10.15
CA ALA A 302 18.23 3.78 -9.75
C ALA A 302 19.18 4.93 -9.38
N ALA A 303 19.18 6.02 -10.15
CA ALA A 303 19.93 7.24 -9.83
C ALA A 303 19.45 7.86 -8.51
N ALA A 304 18.14 7.92 -8.26
CA ALA A 304 17.59 8.40 -7.00
C ALA A 304 18.09 7.58 -5.80
N LEU A 305 18.17 6.23 -5.91
CA LEU A 305 18.73 5.40 -4.83
C LEU A 305 20.23 5.67 -4.60
N VAL A 306 21.01 5.80 -5.67
CA VAL A 306 22.46 6.10 -5.56
C VAL A 306 22.69 7.48 -4.95
N VAL A 307 21.91 8.49 -5.36
CA VAL A 307 21.92 9.83 -4.78
C VAL A 307 21.54 9.76 -3.30
N LEU A 308 20.44 9.09 -2.93
CA LEU A 308 20.04 8.93 -1.53
C LEU A 308 21.16 8.34 -0.69
N LEU A 309 21.77 7.23 -1.12
CA LEU A 309 22.85 6.57 -0.39
C LEU A 309 24.12 7.42 -0.28
N ALA A 310 24.36 8.36 -1.20
CA ALA A 310 25.47 9.31 -1.10
C ALA A 310 25.36 10.24 0.13
N ALA A 311 24.15 10.46 0.67
CA ALA A 311 23.95 11.30 1.86
C ALA A 311 24.68 10.77 3.12
N PHE A 312 25.01 9.47 3.19
CA PHE A 312 25.81 8.93 4.29
C PHE A 312 27.29 9.36 4.26
N PHE A 313 27.79 9.85 3.13
CA PHE A 313 29.23 10.07 2.90
C PHE A 313 29.62 11.55 2.79
N VAL A 314 28.69 12.48 3.00
CA VAL A 314 28.95 13.93 2.96
C VAL A 314 29.25 14.51 4.35
N PRO A 315 29.96 15.65 4.44
CA PRO A 315 30.19 16.33 5.71
C PRO A 315 28.88 16.62 6.46
N GLY A 316 28.83 16.23 7.73
CA GLY A 316 27.62 16.32 8.56
C GLY A 316 26.68 15.10 8.45
N GLY A 317 26.89 14.19 7.51
CA GLY A 317 26.14 12.93 7.39
C GLY A 317 24.75 13.05 6.74
N ALA A 318 23.96 11.99 6.89
CA ALA A 318 22.63 11.86 6.32
C ALA A 318 21.57 12.67 7.11
N PRO A 319 20.44 13.07 6.50
CA PRO A 319 19.50 14.01 7.11
C PRO A 319 18.75 13.44 8.31
N ILE A 320 18.48 14.31 9.30
CA ILE A 320 17.90 13.94 10.60
C ILE A 320 16.42 14.37 10.77
N SER A 321 15.78 14.89 9.71
CA SER A 321 14.41 15.44 9.75
C SER A 321 13.27 14.40 9.80
N GLY A 322 13.58 13.10 9.83
CA GLY A 322 12.63 12.03 9.57
C GLY A 322 12.26 11.93 8.09
N TRP A 323 11.68 10.81 7.65
CA TRP A 323 11.27 10.60 6.25
C TRP A 323 10.18 11.57 5.76
N THR A 324 9.55 12.31 6.70
CA THR A 324 8.54 13.33 6.43
C THR A 324 9.10 14.75 6.26
N ALA A 325 10.41 14.93 6.56
CA ALA A 325 11.18 16.16 6.35
C ALA A 325 10.47 17.48 6.70
N TYR A 326 9.92 17.60 7.91
CA TYR A 326 9.15 18.79 8.31
C TYR A 326 10.01 20.05 8.50
N PRO A 327 9.62 21.20 7.92
CA PRO A 327 10.08 22.53 8.32
C PRO A 327 9.63 22.85 9.77
N PRO A 328 10.34 23.75 10.49
CA PRO A 328 11.54 24.48 10.07
C PRO A 328 12.83 23.62 10.03
N LEU A 329 12.81 22.43 10.65
CA LEU A 329 13.97 21.54 10.81
C LEU A 329 14.61 21.11 9.48
N SER A 330 13.81 20.90 8.43
CA SER A 330 14.29 20.59 7.08
C SER A 330 14.63 21.83 6.24
N ALA A 331 14.01 22.99 6.52
CA ALA A 331 14.14 24.18 5.69
C ALA A 331 15.42 24.99 5.98
N SER A 332 16.10 24.75 7.10
CA SER A 332 17.34 25.43 7.46
C SER A 332 18.52 24.47 7.57
N ALA A 333 19.59 24.73 6.81
CA ALA A 333 20.86 24.01 6.91
C ALA A 333 21.55 24.17 8.27
N LEU A 334 21.17 25.19 9.06
CA LEU A 334 21.70 25.45 10.40
C LEU A 334 21.01 24.62 11.49
N ALA A 335 19.91 23.91 11.18
CA ALA A 335 19.07 23.26 12.19
C ALA A 335 19.73 22.04 12.88
N GLY A 336 20.77 21.44 12.28
CA GLY A 336 21.57 20.39 12.92
C GLY A 336 22.47 19.63 11.93
N PRO A 337 23.24 18.63 12.43
CA PRO A 337 23.97 17.69 11.57
C PRO A 337 23.06 17.08 10.50
N GLY A 338 23.62 16.80 9.32
CA GLY A 338 22.89 16.26 8.16
C GLY A 338 21.91 17.22 7.48
N GLN A 339 21.50 18.33 8.10
CA GLN A 339 20.52 19.27 7.52
C GLN A 339 21.09 20.18 6.44
N GLY A 340 22.41 20.24 6.27
CA GLY A 340 23.06 20.83 5.09
C GLY A 340 22.96 19.89 3.88
N LEU A 341 24.12 19.61 3.26
CA LEU A 341 24.23 18.83 2.02
C LEU A 341 23.57 17.44 2.09
N GLY A 342 23.51 16.80 3.26
CA GLY A 342 22.82 15.52 3.46
C GLY A 342 21.34 15.58 3.09
N LEU A 343 20.63 16.63 3.52
CA LEU A 343 19.24 16.85 3.15
C LEU A 343 19.09 17.31 1.69
N ASP A 344 19.99 18.14 1.17
CA ASP A 344 19.95 18.56 -0.25
C ASP A 344 20.03 17.37 -1.20
N ILE A 345 20.88 16.41 -0.87
CA ILE A 345 20.99 15.13 -1.57
C ILE A 345 19.70 14.30 -1.43
N TRP A 346 19.07 14.26 -0.25
CA TRP A 346 17.79 13.57 -0.03
C TRP A 346 16.64 14.20 -0.85
N LEU A 347 16.57 15.54 -0.89
CA LEU A 347 15.62 16.29 -1.72
C LEU A 347 15.85 15.99 -3.21
N GLY A 348 17.10 16.06 -3.68
CA GLY A 348 17.47 15.73 -5.07
C GLY A 348 17.10 14.29 -5.45
N SER A 349 17.32 13.32 -4.54
CA SER A 349 16.87 11.94 -4.68
C SER A 349 15.35 11.85 -4.89
N LEU A 350 14.55 12.48 -4.02
CA LEU A 350 13.09 12.37 -4.11
C LEU A 350 12.49 13.17 -5.27
N VAL A 351 13.17 14.22 -5.76
CA VAL A 351 12.83 14.90 -7.02
C VAL A 351 12.99 13.92 -8.20
N LEU A 352 14.13 13.24 -8.30
CA LEU A 352 14.36 12.20 -9.33
C LEU A 352 13.36 11.05 -9.22
N PHE A 353 13.05 10.61 -7.99
CA PHE A 353 12.08 9.55 -7.72
C PHE A 353 10.65 9.95 -8.12
N SER A 354 10.23 11.18 -7.82
CA SER A 354 8.89 11.68 -8.12
C SER A 354 8.67 11.83 -9.63
N LEU A 355 9.69 12.31 -10.35
CA LEU A 355 9.71 12.33 -11.82
C LEU A 355 9.60 10.90 -12.38
N ALA A 356 10.45 9.97 -11.93
CA ALA A 356 10.44 8.58 -12.38
C ALA A 356 9.07 7.90 -12.17
N SER A 357 8.49 8.06 -10.99
CA SER A 357 7.21 7.46 -10.61
C SER A 357 6.03 8.03 -11.41
N THR A 358 6.03 9.33 -11.67
CA THR A 358 5.02 9.99 -12.53
C THR A 358 5.08 9.45 -13.96
N LEU A 359 6.27 9.32 -14.55
CA LEU A 359 6.46 8.76 -15.90
C LEU A 359 6.06 7.28 -15.96
N GLY A 360 6.43 6.48 -14.95
CA GLY A 360 6.05 5.07 -14.83
C GLY A 360 4.53 4.87 -14.70
N ALA A 361 3.86 5.75 -13.95
CA ALA A 361 2.41 5.73 -13.79
C ALA A 361 1.67 6.05 -15.10
N ILE A 362 2.08 7.10 -15.82
CA ILE A 362 1.52 7.46 -17.15
C ILE A 362 1.69 6.31 -18.15
N ASN A 363 2.86 5.66 -18.17
CA ASN A 363 3.14 4.50 -19.00
C ASN A 363 2.23 3.30 -18.64
N THR A 364 2.05 3.05 -17.34
CA THR A 364 1.19 1.97 -16.81
C THR A 364 -0.28 2.18 -17.19
N LEU A 365 -0.82 3.38 -16.94
CA LEU A 365 -2.20 3.74 -17.33
C LEU A 365 -2.43 3.59 -18.84
N THR A 366 -1.50 4.11 -19.65
CA THR A 366 -1.61 4.03 -21.12
C THR A 366 -1.58 2.58 -21.59
N THR A 367 -0.74 1.74 -20.97
CA THR A 367 -0.65 0.30 -21.26
C THR A 367 -1.98 -0.40 -21.00
N ILE A 368 -2.56 -0.25 -19.80
CA ILE A 368 -3.85 -0.87 -19.43
C ILE A 368 -4.98 -0.35 -20.33
N VAL A 369 -5.04 0.95 -20.61
CA VAL A 369 -6.14 1.54 -21.39
C VAL A 369 -6.09 1.12 -22.86
N LYS A 370 -4.89 1.11 -23.49
CA LYS A 370 -4.72 1.02 -24.95
C LYS A 370 -4.16 -0.31 -25.49
N LEU A 371 -3.47 -1.12 -24.70
CA LEU A 371 -2.78 -2.33 -25.19
C LEU A 371 -3.44 -3.66 -24.76
N ARG A 372 -4.67 -3.62 -24.26
CA ARG A 372 -5.46 -4.84 -23.99
C ARG A 372 -5.71 -5.63 -25.27
N CYS A 373 -5.54 -6.95 -25.19
CA CYS A 373 -5.80 -7.87 -26.30
C CYS A 373 -7.30 -8.00 -26.64
N GLU A 374 -7.63 -8.69 -27.73
CA GLU A 374 -9.03 -8.82 -28.16
C GLU A 374 -9.88 -9.51 -27.07
N GLY A 375 -11.09 -9.02 -26.85
CA GLY A 375 -12.01 -9.55 -25.85
C GLY A 375 -11.67 -9.25 -24.38
N MET A 376 -10.55 -8.59 -24.07
CA MET A 376 -10.19 -8.16 -22.71
C MET A 376 -10.97 -6.89 -22.29
N THR A 377 -12.25 -7.05 -21.99
CA THR A 377 -13.13 -5.98 -21.50
C THR A 377 -12.78 -5.57 -20.06
N TRP A 378 -13.31 -4.43 -19.60
CA TRP A 378 -13.06 -3.93 -18.23
C TRP A 378 -13.53 -4.91 -17.14
N ASP A 379 -14.68 -5.57 -17.30
CA ASP A 379 -15.17 -6.59 -16.35
C ASP A 379 -14.26 -7.84 -16.30
N ARG A 380 -13.52 -8.13 -17.38
CA ARG A 380 -12.65 -9.32 -17.53
C ARG A 380 -11.20 -9.07 -17.06
N LEU A 381 -10.83 -7.85 -16.69
CA LEU A 381 -9.49 -7.54 -16.18
C LEU A 381 -9.25 -8.16 -14.79
N PRO A 382 -8.11 -8.84 -14.56
CA PRO A 382 -7.73 -9.33 -13.22
C PRO A 382 -7.73 -8.22 -12.15
N LEU A 383 -8.07 -8.55 -10.91
CA LEU A 383 -8.05 -7.58 -9.80
C LEU A 383 -6.64 -7.03 -9.52
N THR A 384 -5.59 -7.76 -9.85
CA THR A 384 -4.21 -7.26 -9.86
C THR A 384 -4.04 -6.08 -10.82
N VAL A 385 -4.56 -6.19 -12.06
CA VAL A 385 -4.51 -5.09 -13.05
C VAL A 385 -5.39 -3.92 -12.63
N TRP A 386 -6.60 -4.15 -12.09
CA TRP A 386 -7.42 -3.09 -11.50
C TRP A 386 -6.73 -2.35 -10.35
N SER A 387 -5.90 -3.06 -9.58
CA SER A 387 -5.14 -2.47 -8.48
C SER A 387 -3.96 -1.64 -8.98
N TRP A 388 -3.17 -2.14 -9.94
CA TRP A 388 -2.13 -1.35 -10.63
C TRP A 388 -2.70 -0.14 -11.37
N PHE A 389 -3.88 -0.25 -11.98
CA PHE A 389 -4.60 0.86 -12.60
C PHE A 389 -4.93 1.95 -11.57
N THR A 390 -5.54 1.56 -10.45
CA THR A 390 -5.93 2.50 -9.38
C THR A 390 -4.71 3.14 -8.72
N ALA A 391 -3.67 2.36 -8.42
CA ALA A 391 -2.41 2.87 -7.88
C ALA A 391 -1.70 3.82 -8.87
N ALA A 392 -1.75 3.56 -10.18
CA ALA A 392 -1.17 4.45 -11.18
C ALA A 392 -1.99 5.76 -11.33
N MET A 393 -3.31 5.73 -11.18
CA MET A 393 -4.12 6.96 -11.10
C MET A 393 -3.70 7.82 -9.89
N LEU A 394 -3.54 7.22 -8.72
CA LEU A 394 -3.04 7.91 -7.53
C LEU A 394 -1.64 8.48 -7.75
N SER A 395 -0.73 7.68 -8.33
CA SER A 395 0.69 8.05 -8.51
C SER A 395 0.86 9.34 -9.32
N VAL A 396 0.07 9.53 -10.39
CA VAL A 396 0.14 10.76 -11.20
C VAL A 396 -0.22 12.01 -10.39
N LEU A 397 -1.18 11.92 -9.47
CA LEU A 397 -1.58 13.04 -8.62
C LEU A 397 -0.59 13.25 -7.45
N ALA A 398 -0.29 12.18 -6.71
CA ALA A 398 0.49 12.22 -5.49
C ALA A 398 1.94 12.67 -5.73
N PHE A 399 2.65 12.06 -6.70
CA PHE A 399 4.04 12.41 -6.98
C PHE A 399 4.19 13.80 -7.64
N SER A 400 3.17 14.29 -8.34
CA SER A 400 3.18 15.67 -8.86
C SER A 400 3.15 16.70 -7.74
N VAL A 401 2.37 16.45 -6.67
CA VAL A 401 2.32 17.34 -5.49
C VAL A 401 3.57 17.20 -4.62
N LEU A 402 4.11 15.99 -4.45
CA LEU A 402 5.40 15.80 -3.77
C LEU A 402 6.53 16.52 -4.50
N LEU A 403 6.61 16.40 -5.84
CA LEU A 403 7.61 17.08 -6.65
C LEU A 403 7.53 18.60 -6.46
N ALA A 404 6.32 19.17 -6.46
CA ALA A 404 6.14 20.60 -6.17
C ALA A 404 6.63 20.96 -4.75
N ALA A 405 6.25 20.20 -3.72
CA ALA A 405 6.69 20.45 -2.34
C ALA A 405 8.21 20.41 -2.19
N LEU A 406 8.86 19.38 -2.73
CA LEU A 406 10.32 19.21 -2.71
C LEU A 406 11.04 20.38 -3.40
N LEU A 407 10.53 20.83 -4.56
CA LEU A 407 11.10 21.97 -5.27
C LEU A 407 10.94 23.27 -4.47
N LEU A 408 9.77 23.53 -3.87
CA LEU A 408 9.56 24.71 -3.01
C LEU A 408 10.50 24.70 -1.79
N LEU A 409 10.74 23.53 -1.17
CA LEU A 409 11.65 23.42 -0.03
C LEU A 409 13.11 23.61 -0.44
N ASN A 410 13.46 23.18 -1.66
CA ASN A 410 14.78 23.46 -2.24
C ASN A 410 14.95 24.95 -2.60
N CYS A 411 13.88 25.65 -2.98
CA CYS A 411 13.88 27.11 -3.16
C CYS A 411 14.12 27.84 -1.83
N ASP A 412 13.47 27.43 -0.73
CA ASP A 412 13.67 28.04 0.59
C ASP A 412 15.12 27.89 1.08
N ARG A 413 15.76 26.76 0.73
CA ARG A 413 17.14 26.44 1.11
C ARG A 413 18.21 27.13 0.27
N HIS A 414 17.97 27.33 -1.04
CA HIS A 414 19.02 27.76 -2.00
C HIS A 414 18.72 29.04 -2.78
N LEU A 415 17.46 29.45 -2.88
CA LEU A 415 17.03 30.61 -3.67
C LEU A 415 16.48 31.76 -2.80
N GLY A 416 16.49 31.61 -1.48
CA GLY A 416 16.03 32.64 -0.54
C GLY A 416 14.52 32.86 -0.56
N THR A 417 13.72 31.89 -0.99
CA THR A 417 12.26 31.95 -0.80
C THR A 417 11.88 31.63 0.66
N SER A 418 10.62 31.84 1.00
CA SER A 418 10.11 31.52 2.34
C SER A 418 8.67 31.00 2.24
N PHE A 419 8.50 29.85 1.58
CA PHE A 419 7.21 29.14 1.47
C PHE A 419 6.85 28.46 2.78
N PHE A 420 7.84 27.91 3.50
CA PHE A 420 7.65 27.11 4.70
C PHE A 420 8.27 27.70 5.97
N LEU A 421 9.13 28.71 5.83
CA LEU A 421 9.77 29.41 6.96
C LEU A 421 9.02 30.72 7.31
N PRO A 422 8.59 30.92 8.57
CA PRO A 422 8.11 32.21 9.07
C PRO A 422 9.25 33.21 9.35
N ALA A 423 9.01 34.48 9.09
CA ALA A 423 9.88 35.58 9.52
C ALA A 423 9.90 35.67 11.05
N GLY A 424 11.10 35.79 11.63
CA GLY A 424 11.28 35.95 13.07
C GLY A 424 11.45 34.64 13.85
N ASP A 425 11.31 33.48 13.20
CA ASP A 425 11.70 32.19 13.80
C ASP A 425 13.19 32.20 14.18
N LEU A 426 13.56 31.55 15.28
CA LEU A 426 14.94 31.49 15.77
C LEU A 426 15.47 30.05 15.69
N ILE A 427 16.25 29.75 14.65
CA ILE A 427 16.81 28.41 14.40
C ILE A 427 18.26 28.40 14.85
N ASN A 428 18.57 27.64 15.91
CA ASN A 428 19.91 27.55 16.52
C ASN A 428 20.59 28.92 16.72
N GLY A 429 19.85 29.86 17.32
CA GLY A 429 20.31 31.23 17.59
C GLY A 429 20.34 32.17 16.38
N THR A 430 20.09 31.66 15.17
CA THR A 430 20.02 32.46 13.94
C THR A 430 18.58 32.85 13.65
N LEU A 431 18.31 34.15 13.54
CA LEU A 431 16.99 34.66 13.20
C LEU A 431 16.71 34.43 11.70
N VAL A 432 15.59 33.77 11.39
CA VAL A 432 15.02 33.70 10.04
C VAL A 432 14.56 35.12 9.67
N ARG A 433 15.40 35.82 8.91
CA ARG A 433 15.08 37.15 8.40
C ARG A 433 14.17 37.00 7.18
N ALA A 434 13.15 37.86 7.09
CA ALA A 434 12.55 38.14 5.80
C ALA A 434 13.62 38.69 4.85
N VAL A 435 13.50 38.40 3.55
CA VAL A 435 14.42 38.94 2.54
C VAL A 435 14.07 40.40 2.29
N SER A 436 14.63 41.28 3.11
CA SER A 436 14.60 42.73 2.95
C SER A 436 16.00 43.26 2.63
N ASP A 437 16.11 43.88 1.45
CA ASP A 437 17.06 44.95 1.11
C ASP A 437 18.57 44.65 1.08
N VAL A 438 19.03 43.94 0.02
CA VAL A 438 20.29 44.31 -0.69
C VAL A 438 20.16 43.99 -2.20
N ALA A 439 19.76 44.98 -3.04
CA ALA A 439 20.19 45.12 -4.45
C ALA A 439 19.41 46.23 -5.19
N SER A 440 18.08 46.22 -5.12
CA SER A 440 17.20 46.98 -6.02
C SER A 440 16.30 47.95 -5.27
N GLY A 441 16.58 49.24 -5.38
CA GLY A 441 15.77 50.31 -4.77
C GLY A 441 14.41 50.48 -5.43
N GLY A 442 13.42 49.67 -5.01
CA GLY A 442 12.06 49.76 -5.54
C GLY A 442 11.06 48.81 -4.87
N GLY A 443 10.33 49.33 -3.88
CA GLY A 443 8.97 48.89 -3.51
C GLY A 443 8.76 47.43 -3.11
N ILE A 444 8.96 47.13 -1.82
CA ILE A 444 8.32 46.06 -1.01
C ILE A 444 7.80 44.84 -1.80
N LEU A 445 8.58 43.74 -1.78
CA LEU A 445 8.05 42.40 -2.04
C LEU A 445 8.32 41.49 -0.83
N SER A 446 7.26 40.83 -0.36
CA SER A 446 7.24 39.78 0.68
C SER A 446 8.04 40.03 1.97
N ARG A 447 7.31 40.31 3.05
CA ARG A 447 7.66 39.69 4.34
C ARG A 447 7.70 38.16 4.14
N ALA A 448 8.60 37.47 4.83
CA ALA A 448 8.58 36.01 4.87
C ALA A 448 7.39 35.52 5.73
N GLU A 449 6.22 35.40 5.13
CA GLU A 449 4.99 34.90 5.78
C GLU A 449 4.77 33.40 5.48
N GLY A 450 5.87 32.63 5.38
CA GLY A 450 5.88 31.20 5.09
C GLY A 450 5.31 30.36 6.25
N SER A 451 4.84 29.15 5.93
CA SER A 451 4.11 28.31 6.89
C SER A 451 4.58 26.85 6.89
N PRO A 452 5.08 26.32 8.01
CA PRO A 452 5.39 24.89 8.14
C PRO A 452 4.17 24.00 7.90
N LEU A 453 2.96 24.49 8.20
CA LEU A 453 1.71 23.76 7.97
C LEU A 453 1.40 23.57 6.47
N LEU A 454 1.91 24.43 5.59
CA LEU A 454 1.81 24.24 4.14
C LEU A 454 2.60 22.99 3.71
N TRP A 455 3.78 22.75 4.29
CA TRP A 455 4.53 21.52 4.02
C TRP A 455 3.74 20.30 4.50
N LEU A 456 3.19 20.32 5.72
CA LEU A 456 2.38 19.20 6.22
C LEU A 456 1.19 18.89 5.28
N HIS A 457 0.48 19.91 4.80
CA HIS A 457 -0.62 19.71 3.85
C HIS A 457 -0.16 19.12 2.52
N LEU A 458 0.90 19.66 1.89
CA LEU A 458 1.42 19.17 0.61
C LEU A 458 2.02 17.75 0.75
N PHE A 459 2.82 17.53 1.79
CA PHE A 459 3.46 16.25 2.06
C PHE A 459 2.44 15.15 2.35
N TRP A 460 1.40 15.41 3.15
CA TRP A 460 0.39 14.37 3.43
C TRP A 460 -0.60 14.17 2.29
N PHE A 461 -0.88 15.20 1.48
CA PHE A 461 -1.62 15.02 0.22
C PHE A 461 -0.89 14.05 -0.73
N PHE A 462 0.44 13.98 -0.69
CA PHE A 462 1.19 12.87 -1.28
C PHE A 462 1.12 11.59 -0.43
N GLY A 463 1.52 11.69 0.85
CA GLY A 463 1.92 10.56 1.69
C GLY A 463 0.78 9.62 2.07
N HIS A 464 -0.47 10.08 2.06
CA HIS A 464 -1.61 9.21 2.32
C HIS A 464 -2.14 8.47 1.07
N PRO A 465 -2.25 9.09 -0.11
CA PRO A 465 -2.34 8.35 -1.37
C PRO A 465 -1.22 7.33 -1.57
N GLU A 466 0.01 7.65 -1.18
CA GLU A 466 1.18 6.75 -1.33
C GLU A 466 1.02 5.42 -0.56
N VAL A 467 0.45 5.43 0.65
CA VAL A 467 0.19 4.16 1.34
C VAL A 467 -0.83 3.28 0.59
N TYR A 468 -1.74 3.87 -0.20
CA TYR A 468 -2.59 3.09 -1.10
C TYR A 468 -1.86 2.65 -2.38
N ILE A 469 -0.98 3.47 -2.95
CA ILE A 469 -0.13 3.09 -4.10
C ILE A 469 0.68 1.82 -3.77
N ALA A 470 1.28 1.78 -2.57
CA ALA A 470 2.06 0.63 -2.11
C ALA A 470 1.21 -0.63 -1.83
N ILE A 471 0.06 -0.52 -1.14
CA ILE A 471 -0.70 -1.71 -0.68
C ILE A 471 -1.68 -2.27 -1.73
N LEU A 472 -2.22 -1.44 -2.63
CA LEU A 472 -3.25 -1.86 -3.59
C LEU A 472 -2.81 -3.04 -4.47
N PRO A 473 -1.60 -3.08 -5.06
CA PRO A 473 -1.15 -4.26 -5.82
C PRO A 473 -1.17 -5.56 -5.00
N GLY A 474 -0.82 -5.49 -3.71
CA GLY A 474 -0.90 -6.62 -2.78
C GLY A 474 -2.33 -7.09 -2.53
N MET A 475 -3.28 -6.17 -2.42
CA MET A 475 -4.72 -6.49 -2.34
C MET A 475 -5.22 -7.18 -3.63
N GLY A 476 -4.81 -6.67 -4.80
CA GLY A 476 -5.17 -7.22 -6.10
C GLY A 476 -4.67 -8.65 -6.26
N LEU A 477 -3.37 -8.87 -6.02
CA LEU A 477 -2.75 -10.20 -6.05
C LEU A 477 -3.40 -11.16 -5.04
N THR A 478 -3.58 -10.74 -3.79
CA THR A 478 -4.21 -11.57 -2.74
C THR A 478 -5.60 -12.04 -3.17
N SER A 479 -6.38 -11.17 -3.82
CA SER A 479 -7.69 -11.54 -4.37
C SER A 479 -7.61 -12.68 -5.38
N MET A 480 -6.65 -12.61 -6.32
CA MET A 480 -6.47 -13.64 -7.36
C MET A 480 -5.89 -14.95 -6.80
N VAL A 481 -4.91 -14.86 -5.89
CA VAL A 481 -4.20 -16.01 -5.30
C VAL A 481 -5.11 -16.83 -4.39
N LEU A 482 -5.91 -16.17 -3.53
CA LEU A 482 -6.87 -16.86 -2.67
C LEU A 482 -7.94 -17.58 -3.50
N ALA A 483 -8.45 -16.97 -4.57
CA ALA A 483 -9.41 -17.58 -5.48
C ALA A 483 -8.81 -18.77 -6.26
N ASN A 484 -7.62 -18.60 -6.85
CA ASN A 484 -6.89 -19.63 -7.59
C ASN A 484 -6.68 -20.90 -6.77
N PHE A 485 -6.04 -20.79 -5.61
CA PHE A 485 -5.71 -21.96 -4.80
C PHE A 485 -6.91 -22.54 -4.03
N SER A 486 -7.99 -21.77 -3.84
CA SER A 486 -9.27 -22.28 -3.32
C SER A 486 -10.14 -22.96 -4.38
N ARG A 487 -9.80 -22.84 -5.68
CA ARG A 487 -10.60 -23.28 -6.84
C ARG A 487 -12.02 -22.68 -6.85
N ARG A 488 -12.13 -21.38 -6.59
CA ARG A 488 -13.42 -20.68 -6.54
C ARG A 488 -13.32 -19.29 -7.17
N ARG A 489 -14.44 -18.81 -7.73
CA ARG A 489 -14.58 -17.41 -8.15
C ARG A 489 -14.42 -16.48 -6.94
N VAL A 490 -13.78 -15.32 -7.14
CA VAL A 490 -13.70 -14.27 -6.11
C VAL A 490 -15.12 -13.85 -5.73
N PHE A 491 -15.44 -13.88 -4.43
CA PHE A 491 -16.75 -13.49 -3.95
C PHE A 491 -17.02 -12.00 -4.22
N ALA A 492 -18.18 -11.69 -4.82
CA ALA A 492 -18.61 -10.34 -5.15
C ALA A 492 -17.61 -9.54 -6.02
N TRP A 493 -17.09 -10.14 -7.09
CA TRP A 493 -16.15 -9.55 -8.09
C TRP A 493 -16.37 -8.04 -8.39
N LYS A 494 -17.59 -7.63 -8.75
CA LYS A 494 -17.87 -6.22 -9.08
C LYS A 494 -17.78 -5.27 -7.87
N ILE A 495 -18.08 -5.76 -6.66
CA ILE A 495 -17.81 -5.02 -5.41
C ILE A 495 -16.29 -4.97 -5.15
N MET A 496 -15.53 -6.02 -5.48
CA MET A 496 -14.06 -6.00 -5.38
C MET A 496 -13.40 -4.99 -6.31
N ILE A 497 -13.96 -4.75 -7.50
CA ILE A 497 -13.54 -3.66 -8.40
C ILE A 497 -13.93 -2.30 -7.79
N ALA A 498 -15.21 -2.10 -7.47
CA ALA A 498 -15.72 -0.83 -6.95
C ALA A 498 -15.03 -0.39 -5.64
N THR A 499 -14.72 -1.31 -4.73
CA THR A 499 -14.00 -1.03 -3.49
C THR A 499 -12.53 -0.66 -3.72
N THR A 500 -11.88 -1.22 -4.74
CA THR A 500 -10.52 -0.81 -5.14
C THR A 500 -10.53 0.66 -5.59
N LEU A 501 -11.44 1.00 -6.51
CA LEU A 501 -11.59 2.37 -7.03
C LEU A 501 -12.01 3.36 -5.93
N LEU A 502 -12.89 2.95 -5.00
CA LEU A 502 -13.32 3.79 -3.89
C LEU A 502 -12.22 4.02 -2.85
N ILE A 503 -11.34 3.05 -2.59
CA ILE A 503 -10.13 3.26 -1.77
C ILE A 503 -9.21 4.28 -2.45
N GLY A 504 -9.05 4.20 -3.78
CA GLY A 504 -8.33 5.23 -4.54
C GLY A 504 -8.96 6.62 -4.40
N LEU A 505 -10.26 6.75 -4.63
CA LEU A 505 -10.95 8.04 -4.52
C LEU A 505 -10.89 8.63 -3.10
N LEU A 506 -11.08 7.81 -2.06
CA LEU A 506 -11.00 8.29 -0.67
C LEU A 506 -9.55 8.59 -0.23
N GLY A 507 -8.55 7.91 -0.79
CA GLY A 507 -7.14 8.13 -0.44
C GLY A 507 -6.67 9.58 -0.62
N ILE A 508 -7.16 10.27 -1.65
CA ILE A 508 -6.88 11.70 -1.91
C ILE A 508 -7.79 12.67 -1.12
N LEU A 509 -8.67 12.18 -0.24
CA LEU A 509 -9.68 12.98 0.48
C LEU A 509 -9.54 12.98 2.01
N VAL A 510 -8.57 12.26 2.58
CA VAL A 510 -8.48 12.05 4.04
C VAL A 510 -7.15 12.49 4.68
N TRP A 511 -6.22 13.04 3.91
CA TRP A 511 -4.82 13.27 4.33
C TRP A 511 -4.62 14.05 5.63
N GLY A 512 -5.57 14.91 6.00
CA GLY A 512 -5.53 15.70 7.23
C GLY A 512 -5.53 14.90 8.53
N HIS A 513 -5.78 13.57 8.52
CA HIS A 513 -5.65 12.77 9.75
C HIS A 513 -4.21 12.64 10.28
N HIS A 514 -3.18 12.82 9.44
CA HIS A 514 -1.79 12.91 9.92
C HIS A 514 -1.45 14.27 10.56
N MET A 515 -2.44 15.16 10.65
CA MET A 515 -2.29 16.55 11.08
C MET A 515 -3.23 16.93 12.24
N PHE A 516 -3.89 15.98 12.91
CA PHE A 516 -4.85 16.30 13.98
C PHE A 516 -4.22 17.13 15.12
N VAL A 517 -2.98 16.81 15.51
CA VAL A 517 -2.22 17.54 16.56
C VAL A 517 -1.45 18.77 16.00
N ALA A 518 -1.57 19.06 14.69
CA ALA A 518 -0.91 20.20 14.04
C ALA A 518 -1.73 21.51 14.09
N GLY A 519 -2.66 21.64 15.05
CA GLY A 519 -3.48 22.85 15.23
C GLY A 519 -4.60 23.04 14.21
N LEU A 520 -5.08 21.96 13.59
CA LEU A 520 -6.25 22.02 12.69
C LEU A 520 -7.49 22.57 13.41
N ASN A 521 -8.33 23.31 12.67
CA ASN A 521 -9.66 23.68 13.14
C ASN A 521 -10.45 22.41 13.54
N PRO A 522 -11.07 22.34 14.73
CA PRO A 522 -11.78 21.14 15.20
C PRO A 522 -12.87 20.62 14.25
N PHE A 523 -13.52 21.50 13.48
CA PHE A 523 -14.46 21.08 12.42
C PHE A 523 -13.75 20.32 11.29
N ALA A 524 -12.61 20.84 10.81
CA ALA A 524 -11.80 20.17 9.79
C ALA A 524 -11.23 18.83 10.31
N GLY A 525 -10.76 18.78 11.56
CA GLY A 525 -10.35 17.54 12.21
C GLY A 525 -11.49 16.51 12.29
N THR A 526 -12.71 16.96 12.62
CA THR A 526 -13.91 16.10 12.64
C THR A 526 -14.27 15.58 11.25
N VAL A 527 -14.21 16.42 10.21
CA VAL A 527 -14.47 16.03 8.82
C VAL A 527 -13.42 15.01 8.33
N PHE A 528 -12.13 15.26 8.58
CA PHE A 528 -11.06 14.33 8.21
C PHE A 528 -11.14 13.01 8.99
N GLY A 529 -11.53 13.02 10.26
CA GLY A 529 -11.78 11.79 11.02
C GLY A 529 -12.96 10.97 10.45
N ALA A 530 -14.08 11.63 10.16
CA ALA A 530 -15.25 10.99 9.56
C ALA A 530 -14.96 10.40 8.17
N SER A 531 -14.24 11.11 7.30
CA SER A 531 -13.85 10.60 5.98
C SER A 531 -12.81 9.48 6.06
N SER A 532 -11.89 9.52 7.04
CA SER A 532 -10.95 8.43 7.32
C SER A 532 -11.66 7.15 7.77
N LEU A 533 -12.62 7.28 8.69
CA LEU A 533 -13.46 6.16 9.14
C LEU A 533 -14.28 5.55 7.98
N ALA A 534 -14.67 6.34 6.97
CA ALA A 534 -15.35 5.82 5.79
C ALA A 534 -14.50 4.84 4.96
N ILE A 535 -13.16 4.92 5.00
CA ILE A 535 -12.26 3.96 4.30
C ILE A 535 -12.31 2.55 4.92
N ALA A 536 -12.70 2.44 6.19
CA ALA A 536 -12.92 1.14 6.82
C ALA A 536 -14.04 0.33 6.12
N ILE A 537 -15.00 1.00 5.46
CA ILE A 537 -16.14 0.35 4.78
C ILE A 537 -15.68 -0.47 3.55
N PRO A 538 -15.04 0.11 2.50
CA PRO A 538 -14.56 -0.68 1.37
C PRO A 538 -13.47 -1.67 1.79
N SER A 539 -12.59 -1.31 2.73
CA SER A 539 -11.55 -2.20 3.25
C SER A 539 -12.13 -3.46 3.91
N SER A 540 -13.17 -3.29 4.74
CA SER A 540 -13.88 -4.42 5.37
C SER A 540 -14.62 -5.27 4.33
N ALA A 541 -15.22 -4.65 3.31
CA ALA A 541 -15.87 -5.39 2.22
C ALA A 541 -14.86 -6.26 1.43
N LYS A 542 -13.62 -5.81 1.23
CA LYS A 542 -12.55 -6.63 0.64
C LYS A 542 -12.14 -7.79 1.54
N VAL A 543 -11.98 -7.55 2.85
CA VAL A 543 -11.69 -8.60 3.85
C VAL A 543 -12.80 -9.66 3.88
N LEU A 544 -14.07 -9.26 3.90
CA LEU A 544 -15.21 -10.18 3.87
C LEU A 544 -15.27 -10.98 2.55
N SER A 545 -14.90 -10.38 1.41
CA SER A 545 -14.76 -11.10 0.14
C SER A 545 -13.65 -12.15 0.19
N TRP A 546 -12.46 -11.81 0.70
CA TRP A 546 -11.35 -12.77 0.84
C TRP A 546 -11.73 -13.96 1.74
N ILE A 547 -12.30 -13.68 2.92
CA ILE A 547 -12.78 -14.72 3.84
C ILE A 547 -13.84 -15.61 3.16
N THR A 548 -14.85 -15.02 2.51
CA THR A 548 -15.95 -15.76 1.86
C THR A 548 -15.49 -16.58 0.65
N THR A 549 -14.47 -16.10 -0.08
CA THR A 549 -13.85 -16.81 -1.21
C THR A 549 -13.17 -18.11 -0.74
N VAL A 550 -12.49 -18.07 0.42
CA VAL A 550 -11.84 -19.26 1.02
C VAL A 550 -12.86 -20.14 1.78
N TRP A 551 -13.89 -19.56 2.39
CA TRP A 551 -14.84 -20.28 3.26
C TRP A 551 -15.61 -21.38 2.50
N ARG A 552 -15.51 -22.61 3.03
CA ARG A 552 -16.01 -23.87 2.46
C ARG A 552 -15.30 -24.34 1.17
N GLY A 553 -14.22 -23.66 0.74
CA GLY A 553 -13.29 -24.22 -0.25
C GLY A 553 -12.39 -25.30 0.35
N ARG A 554 -11.68 -26.03 -0.52
CA ARG A 554 -10.64 -27.03 -0.15
C ARG A 554 -9.26 -26.55 -0.65
N PRO A 555 -8.69 -25.46 -0.09
CA PRO A 555 -7.57 -24.78 -0.72
C PRO A 555 -6.27 -25.60 -0.72
N ARG A 556 -5.57 -25.57 -1.87
CA ARG A 556 -4.18 -26.06 -1.99
C ARG A 556 -3.27 -25.16 -1.13
N ARG A 557 -2.77 -25.68 -0.01
CA ARG A 557 -1.94 -24.95 0.97
C ARG A 557 -0.48 -24.76 0.50
N THR A 558 -0.32 -24.15 -0.68
CA THR A 558 0.98 -23.71 -1.21
C THR A 558 1.53 -22.55 -0.37
N THR A 559 2.83 -22.32 -0.45
CA THR A 559 3.50 -21.22 0.25
C THR A 559 2.95 -19.87 -0.21
N ALA A 560 2.67 -19.69 -1.50
CA ALA A 560 2.00 -18.50 -2.01
C ALA A 560 0.62 -18.25 -1.39
N PHE A 561 -0.20 -19.31 -1.23
CA PHE A 561 -1.49 -19.21 -0.54
C PHE A 561 -1.35 -18.86 0.94
N LEU A 562 -0.34 -19.40 1.63
CA LEU A 562 -0.05 -19.04 3.02
C LEU A 562 0.35 -17.57 3.14
N PHE A 563 1.24 -17.05 2.29
CA PHE A 563 1.59 -15.63 2.29
C PHE A 563 0.39 -14.72 1.96
N ALA A 564 -0.53 -15.14 1.09
CA ALA A 564 -1.80 -14.42 0.85
C ALA A 564 -2.72 -14.41 2.10
N LEU A 565 -2.77 -15.49 2.88
CA LEU A 565 -3.47 -15.48 4.17
C LEU A 565 -2.75 -14.62 5.23
N GLY A 566 -1.42 -14.60 5.23
CA GLY A 566 -0.62 -13.73 6.10
C GLY A 566 -0.81 -12.24 5.78
N PHE A 567 -0.90 -11.86 4.50
CA PHE A 567 -1.34 -10.53 4.07
C PHE A 567 -2.68 -10.16 4.73
N VAL A 568 -3.70 -11.03 4.62
CA VAL A 568 -5.02 -10.78 5.25
C VAL A 568 -4.91 -10.70 6.77
N SER A 569 -4.07 -11.51 7.41
CA SER A 569 -3.84 -11.49 8.86
C SER A 569 -3.25 -10.16 9.34
N PHE A 570 -2.20 -9.67 8.67
CA PHE A 570 -1.57 -8.37 8.99
C PHE A 570 -2.49 -7.20 8.64
N PHE A 571 -3.20 -7.28 7.51
CA PHE A 571 -4.16 -6.27 7.09
C PHE A 571 -5.34 -6.14 8.07
N ILE A 572 -5.83 -7.24 8.66
CA ILE A 572 -6.82 -7.18 9.73
C ILE A 572 -6.20 -6.62 11.03
N ALA A 573 -5.05 -7.15 11.46
CA ALA A 573 -4.46 -6.78 12.75
C ALA A 573 -4.02 -5.30 12.85
N GLY A 574 -3.45 -4.75 11.77
CA GLY A 574 -3.18 -3.31 11.67
C GLY A 574 -4.42 -2.50 11.28
N GLY A 575 -5.33 -3.07 10.50
CA GLY A 575 -6.55 -2.39 10.05
C GLY A 575 -7.51 -2.07 11.19
N LEU A 576 -7.57 -2.92 12.22
CA LEU A 576 -8.37 -2.70 13.43
C LEU A 576 -7.89 -1.52 14.28
N THR A 577 -6.63 -1.09 14.18
CA THR A 577 -6.11 0.08 14.90
C THR A 577 -6.19 1.37 14.10
N GLY A 578 -6.46 1.30 12.79
CA GLY A 578 -6.73 2.49 11.95
C GLY A 578 -7.91 3.33 12.45
N PRO A 579 -9.10 2.75 12.74
CA PRO A 579 -10.24 3.47 13.31
C PRO A 579 -10.00 4.13 14.67
N ILE A 580 -8.93 3.75 15.39
CA ILE A 580 -8.53 4.40 16.65
C ILE A 580 -7.79 5.70 16.32
N LEU A 581 -6.76 5.64 15.47
CA LEU A 581 -6.00 6.80 15.01
C LEU A 581 -6.81 7.75 14.10
N ALA A 582 -7.88 7.26 13.48
CA ALA A 582 -8.83 8.08 12.72
C ALA A 582 -9.73 8.99 13.59
N GLN A 583 -9.64 8.93 14.91
CA GLN A 583 -10.40 9.80 15.83
C GLN A 583 -9.47 10.83 16.48
N PRO A 584 -9.65 12.15 16.24
CA PRO A 584 -8.76 13.18 16.76
C PRO A 584 -8.51 13.12 18.28
N ILE A 585 -9.54 12.78 19.06
CA ILE A 585 -9.48 12.70 20.54
C ILE A 585 -8.59 11.53 21.02
N LEU A 586 -8.49 10.45 20.22
CA LEU A 586 -7.63 9.31 20.55
C LEU A 586 -6.24 9.47 19.95
N ASP A 587 -6.13 10.08 18.76
CA ASP A 587 -4.85 10.45 18.19
C ASP A 587 -4.12 11.50 19.04
N GLU A 588 -4.79 12.48 19.66
CA GLU A 588 -4.14 13.48 20.53
C GLU A 588 -3.23 12.87 21.61
N TYR A 589 -3.57 11.68 22.14
CA TYR A 589 -2.72 10.92 23.07
C TYR A 589 -1.73 9.96 22.37
N LEU A 590 -2.10 9.38 21.22
CA LEU A 590 -1.32 8.35 20.53
C LEU A 590 -0.37 8.90 19.46
N HIS A 591 -0.53 10.15 19.05
CA HIS A 591 0.21 10.80 17.97
C HIS A 591 1.71 10.82 18.28
N ASN A 592 2.53 10.52 17.29
CA ASN A 592 3.99 10.35 17.47
C ASN A 592 4.42 9.34 18.56
N THR A 593 3.56 8.44 19.05
CA THR A 593 3.98 7.33 19.93
C THR A 593 4.37 6.07 19.14
N PHE A 594 4.93 5.08 19.82
CA PHE A 594 5.09 3.72 19.26
C PHE A 594 3.78 3.05 18.82
N PHE A 595 2.60 3.56 19.18
CA PHE A 595 1.31 3.03 18.67
C PHE A 595 1.17 3.27 17.17
N VAL A 596 1.52 4.46 16.69
CA VAL A 596 1.52 4.81 15.25
C VAL A 596 2.56 3.96 14.51
N VAL A 597 3.70 3.69 15.14
CA VAL A 597 4.76 2.82 14.59
C VAL A 597 4.24 1.38 14.43
N GLY A 598 3.64 0.80 15.48
CA GLY A 598 3.06 -0.54 15.44
C GLY A 598 1.90 -0.68 14.44
N HIS A 599 1.01 0.32 14.39
CA HIS A 599 -0.07 0.40 13.41
C HIS A 599 0.48 0.32 11.97
N PHE A 600 1.35 1.26 11.60
CA PHE A 600 1.91 1.33 10.25
C PHE A 600 2.67 0.06 9.88
N HIS A 601 3.48 -0.49 10.79
CA HIS A 601 4.26 -1.69 10.49
C HIS A 601 3.41 -2.93 10.29
N LEU A 602 2.26 -3.09 10.97
CA LEU A 602 1.35 -4.20 10.69
C LEU A 602 0.52 -3.94 9.40
N ILE A 603 -0.14 -2.79 9.27
CA ILE A 603 -1.09 -2.54 8.17
C ILE A 603 -0.41 -2.33 6.81
N MET A 604 0.74 -1.65 6.79
CA MET A 604 1.48 -1.30 5.58
C MET A 604 2.71 -2.16 5.38
N ALA A 605 3.69 -2.10 6.29
CA ALA A 605 4.99 -2.71 6.04
C ALA A 605 4.92 -4.25 5.95
N MET A 606 4.42 -4.92 6.99
CA MET A 606 4.35 -6.38 7.01
C MET A 606 3.28 -6.94 6.08
N SER A 607 2.13 -6.28 5.96
CA SER A 607 1.13 -6.67 4.95
C SER A 607 1.71 -6.56 3.53
N GLY A 608 2.34 -5.44 3.18
CA GLY A 608 3.02 -5.23 1.89
C GLY A 608 4.13 -6.26 1.62
N VAL A 609 4.99 -6.52 2.60
CA VAL A 609 6.05 -7.54 2.53
C VAL A 609 5.48 -8.95 2.34
N PHE A 610 4.39 -9.31 3.02
CA PHE A 610 3.69 -10.58 2.76
C PHE A 610 3.06 -10.63 1.37
N GLY A 611 2.61 -9.49 0.83
CA GLY A 611 2.22 -9.33 -0.57
C GLY A 611 3.39 -9.57 -1.55
N LEU A 612 4.58 -9.06 -1.25
CA LEU A 612 5.79 -9.26 -2.06
C LEU A 612 6.31 -10.71 -2.00
N PHE A 613 6.23 -11.38 -0.85
CA PHE A 613 6.52 -12.81 -0.76
C PHE A 613 5.46 -13.65 -1.48
N CYS A 614 4.17 -13.33 -1.33
CA CYS A 614 3.10 -13.93 -2.12
C CYS A 614 3.39 -13.83 -3.63
N ALA A 615 3.77 -12.64 -4.11
CA ALA A 615 4.15 -12.38 -5.50
C ALA A 615 5.35 -13.22 -5.94
N THR A 616 6.40 -13.26 -5.11
CA THR A 616 7.65 -13.98 -5.42
C THR A 616 7.45 -15.49 -5.46
N TYR A 617 6.66 -16.08 -4.53
CA TYR A 617 6.36 -17.51 -4.55
C TYR A 617 5.35 -17.89 -5.64
N TYR A 618 4.36 -17.04 -5.92
CA TYR A 618 3.35 -17.31 -6.96
C TYR A 618 3.95 -17.22 -8.37
N TRP A 619 4.63 -16.12 -8.70
CA TRP A 619 5.24 -15.93 -10.01
C TRP A 619 6.67 -16.49 -10.12
N ALA A 620 7.13 -17.30 -9.16
CA ALA A 620 8.44 -17.96 -9.21
C ALA A 620 8.77 -18.63 -10.56
N PRO A 621 7.85 -19.37 -11.22
CA PRO A 621 8.10 -19.93 -12.56
C PRO A 621 8.43 -18.86 -13.61
N ILE A 622 7.84 -17.67 -13.53
CA ILE A 622 8.06 -16.56 -14.47
C ILE A 622 9.35 -15.79 -14.10
N LEU A 623 9.64 -15.64 -12.80
CA LEU A 623 10.81 -14.91 -12.29
C LEU A 623 12.13 -15.69 -12.45
N PHE A 624 12.08 -17.01 -12.21
CA PHE A 624 13.27 -17.86 -12.09
C PHE A 624 13.28 -19.04 -13.07
N GLY A 625 12.18 -19.33 -13.75
CA GLY A 625 12.01 -20.57 -14.54
C GLY A 625 11.61 -21.79 -13.71
N GLN A 626 11.49 -21.65 -12.37
CA GLN A 626 11.24 -22.77 -11.45
C GLN A 626 10.34 -22.34 -10.28
N GLN A 627 9.66 -23.30 -9.65
CA GLN A 627 9.00 -23.09 -8.36
C GLN A 627 10.03 -22.97 -7.24
N LEU A 628 9.73 -22.17 -6.22
CA LEU A 628 10.49 -22.15 -4.97
C LEU A 628 10.14 -23.36 -4.09
N ASP A 629 11.06 -23.77 -3.21
CA ASP A 629 10.93 -24.95 -2.37
C ASP A 629 9.81 -24.77 -1.34
N GLU A 630 8.76 -25.59 -1.46
CA GLU A 630 7.57 -25.54 -0.62
C GLU A 630 7.82 -25.95 0.85
N ARG A 631 8.89 -26.69 1.17
CA ARG A 631 9.26 -27.01 2.56
C ARG A 631 9.95 -25.82 3.20
N LEU A 632 10.95 -25.24 2.54
CA LEU A 632 11.63 -24.02 2.98
C LEU A 632 10.66 -22.83 3.04
N GLY A 633 9.74 -22.75 2.07
CA GLY A 633 8.69 -21.74 1.99
C GLY A 633 7.71 -21.78 3.16
N ARG A 634 7.29 -22.97 3.60
CA ARG A 634 6.48 -23.12 4.82
C ARG A 634 7.24 -22.74 6.09
N ILE A 635 8.54 -23.06 6.19
CA ILE A 635 9.37 -22.64 7.33
C ILE A 635 9.44 -21.11 7.37
N HIS A 636 9.87 -20.51 6.26
CA HIS A 636 9.95 -19.05 6.07
C HIS A 636 8.63 -18.35 6.43
N PHE A 637 7.49 -18.83 5.93
CA PHE A 637 6.17 -18.28 6.26
C PHE A 637 5.93 -18.23 7.78
N TRP A 638 6.07 -19.36 8.47
CA TRP A 638 5.77 -19.43 9.91
C TRP A 638 6.76 -18.62 10.76
N THR A 639 8.06 -18.67 10.45
CA THR A 639 9.06 -17.89 11.19
C THR A 639 8.87 -16.38 10.99
N THR A 640 8.65 -15.94 9.75
CA THR A 640 8.41 -14.52 9.46
C THR A 640 7.09 -14.05 10.09
N LEU A 641 6.02 -14.85 10.05
CA LEU A 641 4.72 -14.52 10.67
C LEU A 641 4.84 -14.32 12.19
N VAL A 642 5.46 -15.27 12.89
CA VAL A 642 5.61 -15.24 14.36
C VAL A 642 6.48 -14.07 14.79
N PHE A 643 7.68 -13.91 14.21
CA PHE A 643 8.59 -12.85 14.64
C PHE A 643 8.14 -11.45 14.21
N ALA A 644 7.36 -11.30 13.13
CA ALA A 644 6.74 -10.02 12.79
C ALA A 644 5.68 -9.59 13.82
N TYR A 645 4.78 -10.50 14.24
CA TYR A 645 3.86 -10.19 15.35
C TYR A 645 4.62 -9.92 16.65
N SER A 646 5.64 -10.71 16.98
CA SER A 646 6.48 -10.50 18.18
C SER A 646 7.29 -9.19 18.15
N THR A 647 7.56 -8.63 16.96
CA THR A 647 8.24 -7.33 16.79
C THR A 647 7.26 -6.17 16.91
N PHE A 648 6.14 -6.20 16.19
CA PHE A 648 5.29 -5.01 16.02
C PHE A 648 4.06 -4.96 16.92
N LEU A 649 3.55 -6.09 17.41
CA LEU A 649 2.41 -6.10 18.35
C LEU A 649 2.74 -5.47 19.72
N PRO A 650 3.93 -5.68 20.33
CA PRO A 650 4.28 -5.04 21.60
C PRO A 650 4.42 -3.51 21.50
N MET A 651 4.68 -2.95 20.31
CA MET A 651 4.77 -1.50 20.12
C MET A 651 3.49 -0.75 20.48
N TYR A 652 2.32 -1.38 20.34
CA TYR A 652 1.06 -0.81 20.84
C TYR A 652 1.08 -0.63 22.36
N THR A 653 1.69 -1.54 23.11
CA THR A 653 1.79 -1.43 24.58
C THR A 653 2.78 -0.36 25.02
N LEU A 654 3.81 -0.09 24.21
CA LEU A 654 4.72 1.04 24.40
C LEU A 654 4.04 2.38 24.11
N GLY A 655 3.30 2.46 23.00
CA GLY A 655 2.54 3.66 22.66
C GLY A 655 1.41 3.98 23.65
N LEU A 656 0.70 2.96 24.16
CA LEU A 656 -0.29 3.12 25.23
C LEU A 656 0.31 3.50 26.60
N ARG A 657 1.65 3.46 26.75
CA ARG A 657 2.38 4.02 27.91
C ARG A 657 2.93 5.42 27.62
N GLY A 658 2.65 5.98 26.44
CA GLY A 658 3.15 7.29 26.02
C GLY A 658 4.60 7.30 25.52
N GLU A 659 5.17 6.15 25.13
CA GLU A 659 6.55 6.14 24.60
C GLU A 659 6.64 6.82 23.22
N PRO A 660 7.41 7.92 23.06
CA PRO A 660 7.50 8.64 21.79
C PRO A 660 8.35 7.91 20.74
N ARG A 661 8.02 8.10 19.47
CA ARG A 661 8.88 7.72 18.34
C ARG A 661 10.03 8.72 18.16
N HIS A 662 11.09 8.27 17.50
CA HIS A 662 12.29 9.06 17.15
C HIS A 662 13.15 9.52 18.33
N TYR A 663 12.85 9.11 19.57
CA TYR A 663 13.79 9.26 20.68
C TYR A 663 14.94 8.25 20.52
N ALA A 664 16.18 8.72 20.69
CA ALA A 664 17.39 7.89 20.66
C ALA A 664 17.56 7.13 21.99
N GLU A 665 17.40 7.85 23.10
CA GLU A 665 17.38 7.32 24.46
C GLU A 665 16.07 7.73 25.17
N LEU A 666 15.60 6.89 26.10
CA LEU A 666 14.47 7.22 26.96
C LEU A 666 14.96 7.91 28.25
N PRO A 667 14.20 8.88 28.81
CA PRO A 667 14.52 9.45 30.12
C PRO A 667 14.62 8.36 31.19
N THR A 668 15.71 8.36 31.97
CA THR A 668 15.95 7.38 33.05
C THR A 668 15.59 7.94 34.44
N THR A 669 15.24 9.22 34.54
CA THR A 669 14.98 9.93 35.79
C THR A 669 13.66 10.73 35.73
N GLY A 670 13.23 11.23 36.89
CA GLY A 670 11.98 12.00 37.02
C GLY A 670 10.71 11.18 36.76
N SER A 671 9.59 11.88 36.60
CA SER A 671 8.27 11.27 36.36
C SER A 671 8.20 10.50 35.04
N ALA A 672 8.84 11.02 33.98
CA ALA A 672 8.93 10.35 32.68
C ALA A 672 9.71 9.03 32.76
N GLY A 673 10.85 9.00 33.47
CA GLY A 673 11.62 7.77 33.67
C GLY A 673 10.87 6.74 34.51
N HIS A 674 10.14 7.16 35.53
CA HIS A 674 9.29 6.25 36.30
C HIS A 674 8.12 5.68 35.47
N LEU A 675 7.50 6.49 34.60
CA LEU A 675 6.44 6.04 33.68
C LEU A 675 6.97 4.99 32.67
N LEU A 676 8.16 5.24 32.11
CA LEU A 676 8.75 4.45 31.03
C LEU A 676 9.74 3.37 31.51
N GLN A 677 9.93 3.18 32.83
CA GLN A 677 10.87 2.20 33.38
C GLN A 677 10.63 0.77 32.84
N GLY A 678 9.36 0.41 32.63
CA GLY A 678 8.95 -0.88 32.05
C GLY A 678 9.03 -0.97 30.52
N ALA A 679 9.50 0.06 29.82
CA ALA A 679 9.63 0.08 28.35
C ALA A 679 10.88 -0.65 27.86
N ILE A 680 12.04 -0.47 28.52
CA ILE A 680 13.33 -1.03 28.09
C ILE A 680 13.29 -2.56 27.91
N ALA A 681 12.65 -3.29 28.84
CA ALA A 681 12.49 -4.74 28.72
C ALA A 681 11.65 -5.16 27.49
N VAL A 682 10.63 -4.36 27.14
CA VAL A 682 9.82 -4.58 25.94
C VAL A 682 10.60 -4.19 24.68
N GLN A 683 11.39 -3.12 24.71
CA GLN A 683 12.29 -2.77 23.59
C GLN A 683 13.35 -3.85 23.34
N GLN A 684 13.94 -4.43 24.40
CA GLN A 684 14.87 -5.57 24.28
C GLN A 684 14.18 -6.80 23.67
N HIS A 685 12.94 -7.12 24.06
CA HIS A 685 12.14 -8.18 23.43
C HIS A 685 11.85 -7.91 21.94
N ILE A 686 11.43 -6.68 21.59
CA ILE A 686 11.18 -6.27 20.19
C ILE A 686 12.46 -6.40 19.37
N THR A 687 13.62 -6.06 19.93
CA THR A 687 14.92 -6.16 19.25
C THR A 687 15.36 -7.59 19.02
N ALA A 688 15.21 -8.48 20.00
CA ALA A 688 15.43 -9.91 19.82
C ALA A 688 14.49 -10.48 18.73
N SER A 689 13.22 -10.07 18.75
CA SER A 689 12.23 -10.45 17.74
C SER A 689 12.56 -9.92 16.34
N ALA A 690 13.08 -8.70 16.22
CA ALA A 690 13.50 -8.10 14.94
C ALA A 690 14.73 -8.81 14.35
N LEU A 691 15.69 -9.20 15.19
CA LEU A 691 16.84 -10.02 14.79
C LEU A 691 16.39 -11.41 14.30
N LEU A 692 15.47 -12.06 15.02
CA LEU A 692 14.90 -13.34 14.61
C LEU A 692 14.04 -13.22 13.35
N LEU A 693 13.35 -12.09 13.14
CA LEU A 693 12.64 -11.77 11.89
C LEU A 693 13.60 -11.59 10.72
N ALA A 694 14.77 -10.97 10.91
CA ALA A 694 15.79 -10.88 9.86
C ALA A 694 16.38 -12.27 9.53
N LEU A 695 16.66 -13.09 10.55
CA LEU A 695 17.15 -14.47 10.35
C LEU A 695 16.10 -15.40 9.72
N ALA A 696 14.81 -15.14 9.94
CA ALA A 696 13.70 -15.87 9.32
C ALA A 696 13.68 -15.79 7.78
N GLN A 697 14.43 -14.86 7.17
CA GLN A 697 14.53 -14.71 5.72
C GLN A 697 15.53 -15.68 5.08
N LEU A 698 16.42 -16.31 5.86
CA LEU A 698 17.47 -17.21 5.34
C LEU A 698 16.94 -18.42 4.54
N PRO A 699 15.84 -19.12 4.93
CA PRO A 699 15.28 -20.22 4.13
C PRO A 699 14.72 -19.76 2.78
N PHE A 700 14.22 -18.53 2.69
CA PHE A 700 13.77 -17.91 1.43
C PHE A 700 14.95 -17.57 0.53
N LEU A 701 15.97 -16.89 1.06
CA LEU A 701 17.20 -16.57 0.31
C LEU A 701 17.89 -17.84 -0.23
N TRP A 702 17.94 -18.91 0.58
CA TRP A 702 18.45 -20.22 0.15
C TRP A 702 17.59 -20.87 -0.95
N SER A 703 16.25 -20.78 -0.84
CA SER A 703 15.36 -21.27 -1.89
C SER A 703 15.49 -20.50 -3.20
N VAL A 704 15.64 -19.18 -3.15
CA VAL A 704 15.84 -18.32 -4.33
C VAL A 704 17.20 -18.60 -4.96
N TYR A 705 18.26 -18.73 -4.15
CA TYR A 705 19.59 -19.13 -4.63
C TYR A 705 19.57 -20.48 -5.35
N ARG A 706 18.88 -21.48 -4.79
CA ARG A 706 18.70 -22.79 -5.43
C ARG A 706 18.03 -22.65 -6.79
N ALA A 707 16.83 -22.06 -6.86
CA ALA A 707 16.09 -21.88 -8.12
C ALA A 707 16.89 -21.08 -9.17
N TRP A 708 17.58 -20.01 -8.76
CA TRP A 708 18.44 -19.20 -9.63
C TRP A 708 19.64 -19.97 -10.18
N ARG A 709 20.15 -20.97 -9.44
CA ARG A 709 21.25 -21.84 -9.87
C ARG A 709 20.77 -22.97 -10.77
N SER A 710 19.63 -23.60 -10.45
CA SER A 710 19.06 -24.73 -11.19
C SER A 710 18.37 -24.34 -12.50
N ARG A 711 17.96 -23.08 -12.71
CA ARG A 711 17.36 -22.61 -13.98
C ARG A 711 18.24 -22.75 -15.24
N ARG A 712 19.50 -23.15 -15.07
CA ARG A 712 20.42 -23.51 -16.17
C ARG A 712 20.18 -24.92 -16.72
N ASP A 713 19.44 -25.74 -15.98
CA ASP A 713 19.07 -27.10 -16.36
C ASP A 713 17.63 -27.12 -16.92
N PRO A 714 17.44 -27.40 -18.23
CA PRO A 714 16.11 -27.49 -18.83
C PRO A 714 15.21 -28.55 -18.19
N ALA A 715 15.77 -29.64 -17.66
CA ALA A 715 15.00 -30.73 -17.06
C ALA A 715 14.39 -30.37 -15.70
N LEU A 716 14.83 -29.27 -15.08
CA LEU A 716 14.33 -28.77 -13.81
C LEU A 716 13.39 -27.55 -13.96
N LEU A 717 13.12 -27.09 -15.19
CA LEU A 717 12.19 -25.99 -15.43
C LEU A 717 10.75 -26.37 -15.02
N ALA A 718 10.03 -25.40 -14.44
CA ALA A 718 8.63 -25.61 -14.08
C ALA A 718 7.75 -25.67 -15.33
N GLN A 719 6.67 -26.48 -15.27
CA GLN A 719 5.58 -26.42 -16.23
C GLN A 719 5.03 -24.99 -16.35
N GLN A 720 4.58 -24.59 -17.54
CA GLN A 720 4.18 -23.21 -17.82
C GLN A 720 3.03 -22.69 -16.95
N ASN A 721 2.06 -23.55 -16.60
CA ASN A 721 0.96 -23.23 -15.68
C ASN A 721 0.87 -24.27 -14.54
N PRO A 722 1.82 -24.30 -13.58
CA PRO A 722 1.90 -25.36 -12.58
C PRO A 722 0.84 -25.17 -11.46
N TRP A 723 0.10 -24.06 -11.51
CA TRP A 723 -0.96 -23.70 -10.59
C TRP A 723 -2.35 -24.04 -11.15
N PHE A 724 -2.49 -24.30 -12.46
CA PHE A 724 -3.76 -24.22 -13.20
C PHE A 724 -4.50 -22.93 -12.83
N ALA A 725 -3.84 -21.80 -13.06
CA ALA A 725 -4.38 -20.46 -12.88
C ALA A 725 -4.98 -19.97 -14.20
N THR A 726 -6.16 -19.34 -14.13
CA THR A 726 -6.95 -18.95 -15.32
C THR A 726 -6.49 -17.66 -16.00
N THR A 727 -5.59 -16.88 -15.40
CA THR A 727 -5.22 -15.53 -15.86
C THR A 727 -4.11 -15.56 -16.89
N LEU A 728 -4.18 -14.64 -17.86
CA LEU A 728 -3.46 -14.72 -19.14
C LEU A 728 -1.92 -14.75 -19.04
N GLU A 729 -1.31 -14.39 -17.89
CA GLU A 729 0.13 -14.57 -17.70
C GLU A 729 0.58 -16.04 -17.60
N TRP A 730 -0.37 -16.96 -17.42
CA TRP A 730 -0.18 -18.42 -17.36
C TRP A 730 -0.62 -19.14 -18.63
N ALA A 731 -0.97 -18.42 -19.70
CA ALA A 731 -1.34 -19.01 -20.98
C ALA A 731 -0.13 -19.68 -21.68
N PRO A 732 -0.36 -20.69 -22.55
CA PRO A 732 0.67 -21.28 -23.41
C PRO A 732 1.43 -20.26 -24.27
N ALA A 733 2.62 -20.65 -24.74
CA ALA A 733 3.37 -19.85 -25.70
C ALA A 733 2.76 -20.02 -27.10
N LEU A 734 2.16 -18.94 -27.62
CA LEU A 734 1.56 -18.90 -28.96
C LEU A 734 2.62 -18.75 -30.06
N ALA A 735 2.23 -19.04 -31.31
CA ALA A 735 3.00 -18.68 -32.49
C ALA A 735 3.23 -17.14 -32.57
N PRO A 736 4.31 -16.65 -33.24
CA PRO A 736 4.68 -15.23 -33.20
C PRO A 736 3.63 -14.29 -33.79
N ASP A 737 2.83 -14.79 -34.73
CA ASP A 737 1.79 -14.05 -35.45
C ASP A 737 0.38 -14.33 -34.88
N ALA A 738 0.26 -15.27 -33.94
CA ALA A 738 -1.01 -15.66 -33.33
C ALA A 738 -1.43 -14.66 -32.25
N GLN A 739 -2.65 -14.11 -32.39
CA GLN A 739 -3.15 -13.05 -31.53
C GLN A 739 -3.71 -13.61 -30.21
N ARG A 740 -3.29 -13.04 -29.07
CA ARG A 740 -3.92 -13.34 -27.78
C ARG A 740 -5.35 -12.81 -27.77
N LYS A 741 -6.29 -13.64 -27.30
CA LYS A 741 -7.72 -13.34 -27.23
C LYS A 741 -8.29 -13.86 -25.92
N VAL A 742 -9.21 -13.10 -25.32
CA VAL A 742 -9.82 -13.45 -24.03
C VAL A 742 -11.34 -13.51 -24.12
N TYR A 743 -11.89 -14.64 -23.70
CA TYR A 743 -13.28 -15.00 -23.92
C TYR A 743 -14.16 -14.83 -22.67
N ARG A 744 -13.54 -14.81 -21.48
CA ARG A 744 -14.23 -14.89 -20.19
C ARG A 744 -13.55 -14.11 -19.05
N GLU A 745 -14.25 -13.98 -17.94
CA GLU A 745 -13.73 -13.45 -16.67
C GLU A 745 -12.68 -14.42 -16.07
N PRO A 746 -11.77 -13.95 -15.21
CA PRO A 746 -10.81 -14.81 -14.53
C PRO A 746 -11.41 -15.51 -13.29
N CYS A 747 -10.65 -16.45 -12.73
CA CYS A 747 -10.97 -17.28 -11.58
C CYS A 747 -12.23 -18.14 -11.76
N VAL A 748 -12.55 -18.55 -12.99
CA VAL A 748 -13.62 -19.51 -13.25
C VAL A 748 -13.12 -20.93 -12.99
N TYR A 749 -13.75 -21.58 -12.02
CA TYR A 749 -13.54 -22.97 -11.62
C TYR A 749 -14.89 -23.58 -11.28
N SER A 750 -15.07 -24.89 -11.46
CA SER A 750 -16.21 -25.62 -10.87
C SER A 750 -16.15 -25.66 -9.33
N PRO A 751 -17.27 -25.87 -8.62
CA PRO A 751 -17.29 -26.00 -7.16
C PRO A 751 -16.39 -27.11 -6.60
N ASP A 752 -16.29 -28.21 -7.34
CA ASP A 752 -15.55 -29.43 -6.97
C ASP A 752 -14.07 -29.35 -7.37
N GLY A 753 -13.75 -28.50 -8.35
CA GLY A 753 -12.40 -28.17 -8.81
C GLY A 753 -11.99 -28.80 -10.13
N ASP A 754 -12.80 -29.72 -10.67
CA ASP A 754 -12.50 -30.53 -11.86
C ASP A 754 -12.53 -29.74 -13.17
N ILE A 755 -13.44 -28.77 -13.31
CA ILE A 755 -13.47 -27.87 -14.47
C ILE A 755 -12.60 -26.64 -14.21
N PHE A 756 -11.50 -26.57 -14.96
CA PHE A 756 -10.64 -25.40 -15.16
C PHE A 756 -11.09 -24.68 -16.44
N ASP A 757 -11.34 -23.37 -16.37
CA ASP A 757 -11.96 -22.60 -17.46
C ASP A 757 -11.13 -21.30 -17.68
N PRO A 758 -10.03 -21.37 -18.45
CA PRO A 758 -9.04 -20.28 -18.56
C PRO A 758 -9.55 -19.06 -19.35
N GLN A 759 -8.91 -17.90 -19.19
CA GLN A 759 -9.34 -16.70 -19.93
C GLN A 759 -9.12 -16.79 -21.45
N TRP A 760 -8.11 -17.56 -21.88
CA TRP A 760 -7.80 -17.84 -23.28
C TRP A 760 -8.57 -19.08 -23.79
N ASP A 761 -8.30 -19.46 -25.04
CA ASP A 761 -8.77 -20.68 -25.68
C ASP A 761 -7.60 -21.67 -25.80
N GLU A 762 -7.81 -22.93 -25.44
CA GLU A 762 -6.75 -23.95 -25.43
C GLU A 762 -6.45 -24.50 -26.85
N ASP A 763 -7.40 -24.36 -27.79
CA ASP A 763 -7.24 -24.77 -29.20
C ASP A 763 -6.54 -23.71 -30.08
N ALA A 764 -6.11 -22.58 -29.51
CA ALA A 764 -5.41 -21.51 -30.25
C ALA A 764 -3.95 -21.90 -30.55
N GLU A 765 -3.56 -21.86 -31.85
CA GLU A 765 -2.29 -22.38 -32.40
C GLU A 765 -1.05 -22.23 -31.49
N ILE A 766 -0.75 -23.33 -30.78
CA ILE A 766 0.40 -23.48 -29.86
C ILE A 766 1.67 -23.75 -30.67
N LYS A 767 2.82 -23.31 -30.14
CA LYS A 767 4.12 -23.30 -30.83
C LYS A 767 5.13 -24.32 -30.28
#